data_AF-A0A2W5ZG92-F1
#
_entry.id   AF-A0A2W5ZG92-F1
#
_cell.length_a   1.000
_cell.length_b   1.000
_cell.length_c   1.000
_cell.angle_alpha   90.00
_cell.angle_beta   90.00
_cell.angle_gamma   90.00
#
_symmetry.space_group_name_H-M   'P 1'
#
loop_
_entity.id
_entity.type
_entity.pdbx_description
1 polymer ?
#
loop_
_entity_poly.entity_id
_entity_poly.type
_entity_poly.pdbx_seq_one_letter_code
_entity_poly.pdbx_strand_id
1 'polypeptide(L)'
;MSALPQRTLVDQATVLPDPGAVRPTVNSPNARAIFSAIKVALEIPDGAAADTFAPQGRDLTKQLRKYLPLSYRQSFAFIKPRTSLAVIDDTYHCLMRCPPDPHPPAPPTVIGWGEALAFAMRQPRLAEALGLIVSLEVPLDAAPRLEHGGWLWVELAPASDYFVQAATPGFLRAFATRVPELPVADERAVFTPVVFPVSDDAAAAATLGNFDKVFVEALRFDDGFSKIVHARQPLSADILDEEGNGAPIGRDEGVQLGWDDEDILEGQNRAMGAPPDGEDPVLAPRGVFGYRVDVRPEGGAGWTSLSKVMAPLKVGVDLGTALEERWSEAVPTEHSQQIWLPSWFVNWRGGSLVVSTTDEQRLMNVPPGRPQTMIPVEADDVELRYGRRYEFRVRLADTTGGGPATDSAPGRIGEAPIAPLHMKRHRAPSIVDIDTVTPGPHGTVPSVRVWRPRLGYPEAVFAAGSAVRAALLAQIAASDAGLPTDAEAPTVHDPDTAFLQIRVLVRPPKFDPQADADGFVEWYRTTRAFPVVSTQPLDLALAWQDAADYREIDISGQLGADGTIAGPVNLITARDFRLELRALGHNDLSYFGSPDARVGRLQVIDFHAVATEIAESGILRPLPPSDMLRSVYLRPDPIGAKAALRAVLAQNEPSPALLGRLAAALDLMADGPMLMGRIGDRVVFGCAHLTHHAAPDASSIEFADPAELARQWINAVQVVLDRDWTWRGAGSPTLTITRTVTLPDAAGAPIESAGVGTIELMNSINVQAAKNPERSFTRMIFIDALPPRLGSGQIPIRNGGHVPGPDALRRGRRCHSVDRHPSPDRHAAGAGAEGRGGGDCAHGLWPRHRIRGYRRAHQTPVDRVRRAAGRPARCLVRQTAEHHGRSHAAAGHGTGRRPAGGRRHSA
;
A
#
# COMPACT_ATOMS: atom_id res chain seq x y z
N MET A 1 -38.33 -37.90 -15.82
CA MET A 1 -39.38 -37.54 -14.85
C MET A 1 -39.49 -36.02 -14.82
N SER A 2 -40.24 -35.47 -15.76
CA SER A 2 -40.19 -34.03 -16.13
C SER A 2 -41.58 -33.51 -16.53
N ALA A 3 -42.62 -34.01 -15.86
CA ALA A 3 -43.97 -33.47 -15.95
C ALA A 3 -44.22 -32.55 -14.75
N LEU A 4 -44.89 -31.43 -14.99
CA LEU A 4 -45.42 -30.56 -13.94
C LEU A 4 -46.48 -31.29 -13.09
N PRO A 5 -46.67 -30.92 -11.82
CA PRO A 5 -47.70 -31.50 -10.95
C PRO A 5 -49.12 -31.20 -11.48
N GLN A 6 -49.98 -32.22 -11.49
CA GLN A 6 -51.35 -32.15 -12.03
C GLN A 6 -52.36 -32.66 -10.99
N ARG A 7 -53.51 -31.99 -10.82
CA ARG A 7 -54.60 -32.46 -9.94
C ARG A 7 -55.21 -33.80 -10.37
N THR A 8 -55.10 -34.14 -11.65
CA THR A 8 -55.49 -35.46 -12.20
C THR A 8 -54.53 -36.60 -11.84
N LEU A 9 -53.33 -36.30 -11.31
CA LEU A 9 -52.27 -37.27 -11.01
C LEU A 9 -51.88 -37.18 -9.53
N VAL A 10 -52.83 -37.53 -8.65
CA VAL A 10 -52.64 -37.60 -7.20
C VAL A 10 -52.56 -39.05 -6.76
N ASP A 11 -51.39 -39.47 -6.28
CA ASP A 11 -51.19 -40.81 -5.74
C ASP A 11 -51.74 -40.92 -4.30
N GLN A 12 -51.41 -39.95 -3.43
CA GLN A 12 -51.87 -39.89 -2.04
C GLN A 12 -52.57 -38.57 -1.74
N ALA A 13 -53.65 -38.62 -0.95
CA ALA A 13 -54.22 -37.47 -0.29
C ALA A 13 -54.33 -37.75 1.21
N THR A 14 -53.75 -36.88 2.04
CA THR A 14 -53.86 -36.92 3.51
C THR A 14 -54.52 -35.62 3.98
N VAL A 15 -55.60 -35.72 4.74
CA VAL A 15 -56.25 -34.55 5.37
C VAL A 15 -55.50 -34.21 6.64
N LEU A 16 -55.00 -32.98 6.74
CA LEU A 16 -54.21 -32.50 7.89
C LEU A 16 -54.82 -31.20 8.45
N PRO A 17 -54.90 -31.04 9.79
CA PRO A 17 -54.60 -32.05 10.81
C PRO A 17 -55.68 -33.15 10.85
N ASP A 18 -55.34 -34.32 11.40
CA ASP A 18 -56.29 -35.43 11.56
C ASP A 18 -57.48 -34.98 12.43
N PRO A 19 -58.74 -35.11 11.96
CA PRO A 19 -59.93 -34.78 12.75
C PRO A 19 -60.09 -35.64 14.02
N GLY A 20 -59.38 -36.77 14.14
CA GLY A 20 -59.28 -37.56 15.36
C GLY A 20 -58.21 -37.08 16.36
N ALA A 21 -57.35 -36.14 15.99
CA ALA A 21 -56.28 -35.64 16.86
C ALA A 21 -56.81 -34.69 17.95
N VAL A 22 -56.11 -34.63 19.09
CA VAL A 22 -56.43 -33.78 20.25
C VAL A 22 -56.44 -32.26 19.91
N ARG A 23 -55.91 -31.88 18.74
CA ARG A 23 -56.03 -30.53 18.16
C ARG A 23 -56.53 -30.66 16.71
N PRO A 24 -57.85 -30.62 16.45
CA PRO A 24 -58.44 -30.83 15.12
C PRO A 24 -58.28 -29.62 14.17
N THR A 25 -57.55 -28.58 14.58
CA THR A 25 -57.18 -27.44 13.75
C THR A 25 -55.76 -26.98 14.10
N VAL A 26 -55.03 -26.45 13.11
CA VAL A 26 -53.78 -25.73 13.32
C VAL A 26 -54.09 -24.38 13.98
N ASN A 27 -54.27 -24.42 15.31
CA ASN A 27 -54.61 -23.23 16.08
C ASN A 27 -53.35 -22.46 16.46
N SER A 28 -53.24 -21.23 15.97
CA SER A 28 -52.30 -20.21 16.47
C SER A 28 -53.06 -19.26 17.42
N PRO A 29 -53.27 -19.62 18.71
CA PRO A 29 -54.19 -18.91 19.61
C PRO A 29 -53.81 -17.45 19.86
N ASN A 30 -52.52 -17.11 19.69
CA ASN A 30 -52.00 -15.77 19.88
C ASN A 30 -52.15 -14.88 18.63
N ALA A 31 -52.48 -15.44 17.45
CA ALA A 31 -52.41 -14.73 16.18
C ALA A 31 -53.19 -13.41 16.19
N ARG A 32 -54.43 -13.39 16.71
CA ARG A 32 -55.24 -12.15 16.82
C ARG A 32 -54.58 -11.07 17.68
N ALA A 33 -53.95 -11.45 18.79
CA ALA A 33 -53.26 -10.51 19.67
C ALA A 33 -51.98 -9.96 19.01
N ILE A 34 -51.21 -10.83 18.35
CA ILE A 34 -50.00 -10.47 17.61
C ILE A 34 -50.34 -9.56 16.43
N PHE A 35 -51.32 -9.91 15.59
CA PHE A 35 -51.79 -9.05 14.49
C PHE A 35 -52.24 -7.67 14.98
N SER A 36 -52.98 -7.61 16.10
CA SER A 36 -53.39 -6.34 16.69
C SER A 36 -52.19 -5.50 17.15
N ALA A 37 -51.17 -6.14 17.74
CA ALA A 37 -49.95 -5.47 18.17
C ALA A 37 -49.07 -5.02 17.00
N ILE A 38 -48.93 -5.83 15.95
CA ILE A 38 -48.22 -5.47 14.70
C ILE A 38 -48.87 -4.25 14.06
N LYS A 39 -50.20 -4.25 13.94
CA LYS A 39 -50.97 -3.13 13.39
C LYS A 39 -50.71 -1.83 14.14
N VAL A 40 -50.71 -1.86 15.47
CA VAL A 40 -50.41 -0.69 16.31
C VAL A 40 -48.94 -0.27 16.19
N ALA A 41 -48.00 -1.22 16.18
CA ALA A 41 -46.56 -0.92 16.15
C ALA A 41 -46.05 -0.42 14.80
N LEU A 42 -46.73 -0.76 13.69
CA LEU A 42 -46.40 -0.33 12.33
C LEU A 42 -47.40 0.68 11.76
N GLU A 43 -48.34 1.17 12.58
CA GLU A 43 -49.37 2.16 12.22
C GLU A 43 -50.18 1.79 10.95
N ILE A 44 -50.45 0.49 10.76
CA ILE A 44 -51.09 -0.02 9.53
C ILE A 44 -52.55 0.48 9.45
N PRO A 45 -52.96 1.15 8.35
CA PRO A 45 -54.28 1.78 8.25
C PRO A 45 -55.45 0.77 8.31
N ASP A 46 -56.61 1.25 8.74
CA ASP A 46 -57.84 0.46 8.90
C ASP A 46 -58.50 0.03 7.57
N GLY A 47 -58.22 0.73 6.47
CA GLY A 47 -58.75 0.42 5.14
C GLY A 47 -57.86 -0.54 4.35
N ALA A 48 -58.37 -1.05 3.23
CA ALA A 48 -57.51 -1.60 2.20
C ALA A 48 -56.50 -0.52 1.78
N ALA A 49 -55.20 -0.86 1.80
CA ALA A 49 -54.16 0.03 1.31
C ALA A 49 -54.49 0.42 -0.14
N ALA A 50 -54.71 1.71 -0.39
CA ALA A 50 -55.30 2.19 -1.64
C ALA A 50 -54.41 1.84 -2.84
N ASP A 51 -54.83 0.84 -3.61
CA ASP A 51 -54.22 0.32 -4.85
C ASP A 51 -52.69 0.24 -4.91
N THR A 52 -52.03 0.10 -3.75
CA THR A 52 -50.56 0.04 -3.65
C THR A 52 -50.00 -1.25 -4.26
N PHE A 53 -50.88 -2.24 -4.48
CA PHE A 53 -50.64 -3.48 -5.21
C PHE A 53 -51.56 -3.60 -6.45
N ALA A 54 -51.91 -2.49 -7.10
CA ALA A 54 -52.40 -2.54 -8.48
C ALA A 54 -51.42 -3.42 -9.29
N PRO A 55 -51.90 -4.37 -10.11
CA PRO A 55 -51.04 -5.38 -10.72
C PRO A 55 -49.99 -4.71 -11.61
N GLN A 56 -48.77 -4.60 -11.09
CA GLN A 56 -47.68 -4.02 -11.84
C GLN A 56 -47.40 -4.93 -13.02
N GLY A 57 -47.61 -4.41 -14.23
CA GLY A 57 -47.21 -5.10 -15.45
C GLY A 57 -45.72 -5.39 -15.41
N ARG A 58 -45.30 -6.48 -16.08
CA ARG A 58 -43.89 -6.87 -16.16
C ARG A 58 -43.06 -5.71 -16.69
N ASP A 59 -42.26 -5.08 -15.82
CA ASP A 59 -41.34 -4.02 -16.22
C ASP A 59 -40.05 -4.63 -16.77
N LEU A 60 -40.11 -5.02 -18.04
CA LEU A 60 -38.97 -5.58 -18.77
C LEU A 60 -37.81 -4.57 -18.94
N THR A 61 -37.97 -3.30 -18.53
CA THR A 61 -36.88 -2.31 -18.54
C THR A 61 -36.02 -2.36 -17.26
N LYS A 62 -36.53 -2.97 -16.17
CA LYS A 62 -35.85 -3.09 -14.88
C LYS A 62 -35.32 -4.51 -14.67
N GLN A 63 -34.19 -4.80 -15.32
CA GLN A 63 -33.45 -6.03 -15.12
C GLN A 63 -32.33 -5.86 -14.09
N LEU A 64 -32.15 -6.88 -13.26
CA LEU A 64 -31.05 -6.99 -12.31
C LEU A 64 -29.76 -7.32 -13.05
N ARG A 65 -28.65 -6.68 -12.68
CA ARG A 65 -27.30 -6.95 -13.20
C ARG A 65 -26.37 -7.39 -12.08
N LYS A 66 -25.25 -8.03 -12.42
CA LYS A 66 -24.25 -8.49 -11.45
C LYS A 66 -22.86 -8.43 -12.07
N TYR A 67 -21.91 -7.85 -11.35
CA TYR A 67 -20.48 -8.04 -11.65
C TYR A 67 -20.02 -9.38 -11.11
N LEU A 68 -19.38 -10.21 -11.95
CA LEU A 68 -18.77 -11.47 -11.54
C LEU A 68 -17.30 -11.26 -11.16
N PRO A 69 -16.96 -11.22 -9.86
CA PRO A 69 -15.60 -10.93 -9.43
C PRO A 69 -14.60 -12.02 -9.83
N LEU A 70 -13.32 -11.69 -9.81
CA LEU A 70 -12.21 -12.61 -10.06
C LEU A 70 -12.24 -13.79 -9.08
N SER A 71 -12.59 -13.54 -7.82
CA SER A 71 -12.79 -14.61 -6.82
C SER A 71 -13.86 -15.65 -7.23
N TYR A 72 -14.97 -15.22 -7.86
CA TYR A 72 -15.97 -16.14 -8.42
C TYR A 72 -15.37 -16.88 -9.62
N ARG A 73 -14.81 -16.13 -10.59
CA ARG A 73 -14.24 -16.67 -11.85
C ARG A 73 -13.06 -17.62 -11.66
N GLN A 74 -12.34 -17.55 -10.54
CA GLN A 74 -11.23 -18.44 -10.20
C GLN A 74 -11.63 -19.62 -9.30
N SER A 75 -12.83 -19.62 -8.72
CA SER A 75 -13.28 -20.69 -7.81
C SER A 75 -13.62 -22.00 -8.52
N PHE A 76 -13.98 -21.96 -9.81
CA PHE A 76 -14.29 -23.11 -10.65
C PHE A 76 -13.78 -22.92 -12.09
N ALA A 77 -14.06 -23.89 -12.97
CA ALA A 77 -13.70 -23.84 -14.39
C ALA A 77 -14.57 -22.84 -15.20
N PHE A 78 -14.53 -21.56 -14.84
CA PHE A 78 -15.25 -20.49 -15.51
C PHE A 78 -14.71 -20.27 -16.94
N ILE A 79 -15.62 -20.08 -17.90
CA ILE A 79 -15.29 -19.81 -19.32
C ILE A 79 -15.84 -18.46 -19.76
N LYS A 80 -17.12 -18.22 -19.49
CA LYS A 80 -17.85 -16.98 -19.81
C LYS A 80 -19.11 -16.90 -18.92
N PRO A 81 -19.70 -15.71 -18.76
CA PRO A 81 -21.01 -15.58 -18.11
C PRO A 81 -22.10 -16.38 -18.85
N ARG A 82 -23.07 -16.88 -18.10
CA ARG A 82 -24.27 -17.59 -18.57
C ARG A 82 -25.27 -16.68 -19.28
N THR A 83 -25.33 -15.40 -18.88
CA THR A 83 -26.31 -14.41 -19.36
C THR A 83 -25.65 -13.06 -19.65
N SER A 84 -26.29 -12.22 -20.46
CA SER A 84 -25.78 -10.85 -20.74
C SER A 84 -25.85 -9.89 -19.56
N LEU A 85 -26.62 -10.22 -18.51
CA LEU A 85 -26.77 -9.41 -17.29
C LEU A 85 -25.65 -9.66 -16.27
N ALA A 86 -24.87 -10.73 -16.44
CA ALA A 86 -23.68 -11.04 -15.67
C ALA A 86 -22.44 -10.50 -16.38
N VAL A 87 -21.89 -9.39 -15.88
CA VAL A 87 -20.79 -8.66 -16.52
C VAL A 87 -19.44 -8.95 -15.85
N ILE A 88 -18.37 -8.87 -16.64
CA ILE A 88 -16.97 -9.07 -16.21
C ILE A 88 -16.06 -7.91 -16.60
N ASP A 89 -16.62 -6.87 -17.19
CA ASP A 89 -15.91 -5.69 -17.70
C ASP A 89 -16.00 -4.49 -16.73
N ASP A 90 -15.42 -3.37 -17.15
CA ASP A 90 -15.36 -2.14 -16.36
C ASP A 90 -16.71 -1.43 -16.20
N THR A 91 -17.83 -1.94 -16.74
CA THR A 91 -19.15 -1.27 -16.64
C THR A 91 -19.52 -1.00 -15.18
N TYR A 92 -19.33 -1.98 -14.31
CA TYR A 92 -19.62 -1.84 -12.87
C TYR A 92 -18.62 -0.92 -12.17
N HIS A 93 -17.33 -1.05 -12.49
CA HIS A 93 -16.26 -0.19 -11.95
C HIS A 93 -16.46 1.28 -12.30
N CYS A 94 -16.88 1.57 -13.53
CA CYS A 94 -17.22 2.91 -13.98
C CYS A 94 -18.47 3.44 -13.24
N LEU A 95 -19.53 2.64 -13.15
CA LEU A 95 -20.77 3.02 -12.45
C LEU A 95 -20.52 3.39 -10.98
N MET A 96 -19.73 2.60 -10.26
CA MET A 96 -19.43 2.83 -8.84
C MET A 96 -18.48 4.03 -8.60
N ARG A 97 -17.81 4.53 -9.64
CA ARG A 97 -16.96 5.73 -9.61
C ARG A 97 -17.68 7.00 -10.11
N CYS A 98 -18.87 6.87 -10.70
CA CYS A 98 -19.68 8.03 -11.10
C CYS A 98 -20.28 8.73 -9.86
N PRO A 99 -20.41 10.07 -9.87
CA PRO A 99 -21.19 10.77 -8.84
C PRO A 99 -22.63 10.24 -8.84
N PRO A 100 -23.24 9.97 -7.68
CA PRO A 100 -24.62 9.51 -7.62
C PRO A 100 -25.56 10.61 -8.14
N ASP A 101 -26.57 10.20 -8.91
CA ASP A 101 -27.66 11.07 -9.28
C ASP A 101 -28.39 11.59 -8.02
N PRO A 102 -28.87 12.85 -8.02
CA PRO A 102 -29.58 13.39 -6.87
C PRO A 102 -30.87 12.59 -6.63
N HIS A 103 -30.93 11.88 -5.49
CA HIS A 103 -32.10 11.10 -5.12
C HIS A 103 -33.35 11.99 -5.07
N PRO A 104 -34.46 11.60 -5.73
CA PRO A 104 -35.75 12.25 -5.49
C PRO A 104 -36.13 12.08 -4.01
N PRO A 105 -36.89 13.03 -3.42
CA PRO A 105 -37.36 12.87 -2.05
C PRO A 105 -38.19 11.58 -1.94
N ALA A 106 -37.80 10.71 -1.02
CA ALA A 106 -38.52 9.46 -0.78
C ALA A 106 -39.97 9.78 -0.38
N PRO A 107 -40.99 9.13 -0.99
CA PRO A 107 -42.36 9.26 -0.53
C PRO A 107 -42.47 8.73 0.91
N PRO A 108 -43.41 9.25 1.72
CA PRO A 108 -43.62 8.73 3.07
C PRO A 108 -44.01 7.24 3.01
N THR A 109 -43.20 6.39 3.64
CA THR A 109 -43.42 4.94 3.69
C THR A 109 -44.67 4.62 4.51
N VAL A 110 -45.74 4.19 3.84
CA VAL A 110 -46.95 3.64 4.50
C VAL A 110 -46.79 2.13 4.54
N ILE A 111 -46.56 1.57 5.73
CA ILE A 111 -46.32 0.13 5.87
C ILE A 111 -47.63 -0.64 5.67
N GLY A 112 -47.64 -1.48 4.63
CA GLY A 112 -48.79 -2.31 4.28
C GLY A 112 -48.80 -3.66 4.99
N TRP A 113 -49.95 -4.34 5.02
CA TRP A 113 -50.04 -5.71 5.53
C TRP A 113 -49.10 -6.70 4.81
N GLY A 114 -48.87 -6.52 3.51
CA GLY A 114 -47.92 -7.36 2.75
C GLY A 114 -46.49 -7.26 3.28
N GLU A 115 -46.03 -6.04 3.59
CA GLU A 115 -44.70 -5.79 4.15
C GLU A 115 -44.60 -6.29 5.61
N ALA A 116 -45.65 -6.07 6.41
CA ALA A 116 -45.73 -6.58 7.77
C ALA A 116 -45.69 -8.12 7.83
N LEU A 117 -46.37 -8.80 6.91
CA LEU A 117 -46.30 -10.26 6.74
C LEU A 117 -44.91 -10.70 6.26
N ALA A 118 -44.31 -10.01 5.29
CA ALA A 118 -42.95 -10.30 4.82
C ALA A 118 -41.86 -10.06 5.88
N PHE A 119 -42.10 -9.16 6.84
CA PHE A 119 -41.27 -9.00 8.03
C PHE A 119 -41.52 -10.12 9.05
N ALA A 120 -42.77 -10.57 9.22
CA ALA A 120 -43.09 -11.69 10.09
C ALA A 120 -42.47 -13.01 9.60
N MET A 121 -42.47 -13.29 8.30
CA MET A 121 -41.81 -14.48 7.72
C MET A 121 -40.29 -14.51 7.95
N ARG A 122 -39.64 -13.34 8.11
CA ARG A 122 -38.22 -13.24 8.53
C ARG A 122 -37.97 -13.65 9.98
N GLN A 123 -39.01 -13.97 10.73
CA GLN A 123 -38.95 -14.40 12.12
C GLN A 123 -39.79 -15.68 12.26
N PRO A 124 -39.23 -16.88 11.98
CA PRO A 124 -40.00 -18.13 11.90
C PRO A 124 -40.98 -18.35 13.05
N ARG A 125 -40.53 -18.14 14.29
CA ARG A 125 -41.36 -18.26 15.51
C ARG A 125 -42.52 -17.25 15.58
N LEU A 126 -42.37 -16.06 15.00
CA LEU A 126 -43.46 -15.07 14.88
C LEU A 126 -44.48 -15.53 13.83
N ALA A 127 -44.00 -16.03 12.70
CA ALA A 127 -44.84 -16.55 11.62
C ALA A 127 -45.60 -17.84 12.03
N GLU A 128 -44.98 -18.75 12.79
CA GLU A 128 -45.67 -19.88 13.46
C GLU A 128 -46.76 -19.38 14.42
N ALA A 129 -46.42 -18.43 15.30
CA ALA A 129 -47.36 -17.86 16.27
C ALA A 129 -48.52 -17.06 15.62
N LEU A 130 -48.35 -16.64 14.37
CA LEU A 130 -49.38 -16.05 13.51
C LEU A 130 -50.16 -17.07 12.67
N GLY A 131 -49.66 -18.31 12.54
CA GLY A 131 -50.25 -19.36 11.69
C GLY A 131 -49.87 -19.27 10.21
N LEU A 132 -48.79 -18.54 9.89
CA LEU A 132 -48.24 -18.40 8.53
C LEU A 132 -47.28 -19.53 8.17
N ILE A 133 -46.59 -20.09 9.17
CA ILE A 133 -45.77 -21.30 9.07
C ILE A 133 -46.45 -22.40 9.88
N VAL A 134 -46.46 -23.62 9.35
CA VAL A 134 -47.03 -24.80 9.99
C VAL A 134 -46.08 -25.98 9.80
N SER A 135 -45.56 -26.52 10.91
CA SER A 135 -44.86 -27.81 10.90
C SER A 135 -45.87 -28.94 10.85
N LEU A 136 -45.71 -29.88 9.92
CA LEU A 136 -46.59 -31.03 9.72
C LEU A 136 -45.75 -32.31 9.60
N GLU A 137 -46.14 -33.36 10.31
CA GLU A 137 -45.70 -34.72 10.03
C GLU A 137 -46.67 -35.33 9.03
N VAL A 138 -46.17 -35.69 7.84
CA VAL A 138 -46.99 -36.25 6.76
C VAL A 138 -46.73 -37.75 6.67
N PRO A 139 -47.66 -38.61 7.15
CA PRO A 139 -47.50 -40.04 7.00
C PRO A 139 -47.64 -40.45 5.53
N LEU A 140 -46.66 -41.20 5.04
CA LEU A 140 -46.73 -41.91 3.76
C LEU A 140 -47.34 -43.30 4.01
N ASP A 141 -48.15 -43.80 3.08
CA ASP A 141 -48.67 -45.17 3.17
C ASP A 141 -47.58 -46.23 2.86
N ALA A 142 -47.90 -47.49 3.13
CA ALA A 142 -46.93 -48.58 3.16
C ALA A 142 -46.53 -49.10 1.76
N ALA A 143 -45.77 -48.30 1.02
CA ALA A 143 -45.04 -48.65 -0.21
C ALA A 143 -43.85 -47.68 -0.40
N PRO A 144 -42.83 -47.98 -1.24
CA PRO A 144 -41.73 -47.07 -1.53
C PRO A 144 -42.16 -45.87 -2.42
N ARG A 145 -43.03 -45.01 -1.89
CA ARG A 145 -43.78 -44.00 -2.67
C ARG A 145 -42.92 -42.87 -3.24
N LEU A 146 -41.75 -42.63 -2.67
CA LEU A 146 -40.81 -41.57 -3.07
C LEU A 146 -39.43 -42.11 -3.47
N GLU A 147 -39.30 -43.43 -3.72
CA GLU A 147 -38.04 -44.06 -4.16
C GLU A 147 -37.50 -43.47 -5.47
N HIS A 148 -38.38 -42.94 -6.33
CA HIS A 148 -38.03 -42.21 -7.55
C HIS A 148 -38.31 -40.69 -7.46
N GLY A 149 -38.57 -40.20 -6.24
CA GLY A 149 -39.00 -38.83 -5.97
C GLY A 149 -40.44 -38.54 -6.41
N GLY A 150 -40.86 -37.29 -6.28
CA GLY A 150 -42.25 -36.91 -6.56
C GLY A 150 -42.56 -35.44 -6.33
N TRP A 151 -43.83 -35.14 -6.07
CA TRP A 151 -44.35 -33.80 -5.83
C TRP A 151 -45.12 -33.76 -4.51
N LEU A 152 -44.97 -32.67 -3.75
CA LEU A 152 -45.74 -32.41 -2.54
C LEU A 152 -46.34 -31.00 -2.61
N TRP A 153 -47.65 -30.88 -2.39
CA TRP A 153 -48.35 -29.61 -2.26
C TRP A 153 -49.48 -29.72 -1.24
N VAL A 154 -50.05 -28.58 -0.87
CA VAL A 154 -51.18 -28.47 0.06
C VAL A 154 -52.32 -27.75 -0.64
N GLU A 155 -53.56 -28.23 -0.43
CA GLU A 155 -54.79 -27.58 -0.88
C GLU A 155 -55.75 -27.37 0.30
N LEU A 156 -56.78 -26.56 0.08
CA LEU A 156 -57.83 -26.38 1.07
C LEU A 156 -58.69 -27.64 1.16
N ALA A 157 -58.89 -28.15 2.38
CA ALA A 157 -59.81 -29.26 2.62
C ALA A 157 -61.26 -28.80 2.40
N PRO A 158 -62.21 -29.70 2.06
CA PRO A 158 -63.62 -29.33 1.87
C PRO A 158 -64.30 -28.64 3.05
N ALA A 159 -63.74 -28.78 4.26
CA ALA A 159 -64.22 -28.15 5.49
C ALA A 159 -63.58 -26.78 5.80
N SER A 160 -62.65 -26.29 4.97
CA SER A 160 -61.97 -24.99 5.20
C SER A 160 -62.86 -23.80 4.85
N ASP A 161 -62.79 -22.72 5.63
CA ASP A 161 -63.61 -21.49 5.51
C ASP A 161 -63.57 -20.81 4.13
N TYR A 162 -62.52 -21.07 3.34
CA TYR A 162 -62.30 -20.50 2.01
C TYR A 162 -62.42 -21.52 0.86
N PHE A 163 -62.86 -22.76 1.13
CA PHE A 163 -62.92 -23.82 0.12
C PHE A 163 -63.84 -23.47 -1.06
N VAL A 164 -65.00 -22.87 -0.79
CA VAL A 164 -65.94 -22.45 -1.85
C VAL A 164 -65.35 -21.33 -2.71
N GLN A 165 -64.63 -20.40 -2.08
CA GLN A 165 -64.01 -19.24 -2.71
C GLN A 165 -62.83 -19.64 -3.60
N ALA A 166 -62.18 -20.77 -3.34
CA ALA A 166 -61.10 -21.32 -4.16
C ALA A 166 -61.51 -21.60 -5.62
N ALA A 167 -62.79 -21.83 -5.89
CA ALA A 167 -63.33 -21.96 -7.25
C ALA A 167 -63.37 -20.63 -8.03
N THR A 168 -63.11 -19.48 -7.38
CA THR A 168 -63.04 -18.17 -8.02
C THR A 168 -61.72 -18.04 -8.78
N PRO A 169 -61.73 -17.76 -10.10
CA PRO A 169 -60.51 -17.65 -10.89
C PRO A 169 -59.50 -16.66 -10.29
N GLY A 170 -58.30 -17.16 -10.00
CA GLY A 170 -57.20 -16.37 -9.43
C GLY A 170 -57.24 -16.15 -7.92
N PHE A 171 -58.25 -16.64 -7.19
CA PHE A 171 -58.33 -16.55 -5.73
C PHE A 171 -57.28 -17.41 -5.03
N LEU A 172 -57.13 -18.68 -5.46
CA LEU A 172 -56.11 -19.60 -4.98
C LEU A 172 -55.13 -19.93 -6.10
N ARG A 173 -53.84 -19.97 -5.79
CA ARG A 173 -52.78 -20.52 -6.64
C ARG A 173 -52.02 -21.56 -5.83
N ALA A 174 -52.08 -22.82 -6.26
CA ALA A 174 -51.33 -23.90 -5.63
C ALA A 174 -49.97 -24.07 -6.30
N PHE A 175 -48.96 -24.34 -5.47
CA PHE A 175 -47.60 -24.65 -5.91
C PHE A 175 -47.13 -25.92 -5.19
N ALA A 176 -46.37 -26.76 -5.89
CA ALA A 176 -45.73 -27.94 -5.32
C ALA A 176 -44.22 -27.73 -5.16
N THR A 177 -43.66 -28.36 -4.14
CA THR A 177 -42.22 -28.65 -4.07
C THR A 177 -41.92 -29.98 -4.76
N ARG A 178 -40.77 -30.06 -5.42
CA ARG A 178 -40.24 -31.30 -5.96
C ARG A 178 -39.52 -32.06 -4.85
N VAL A 179 -39.97 -33.25 -4.52
CA VAL A 179 -39.27 -34.14 -3.60
C VAL A 179 -38.22 -34.94 -4.38
N PRO A 180 -36.94 -34.96 -3.96
CA PRO A 180 -35.92 -35.81 -4.58
C PRO A 180 -36.18 -37.29 -4.31
N GLU A 181 -35.34 -38.16 -4.88
CA GLU A 181 -35.38 -39.60 -4.61
C GLU A 181 -35.10 -39.86 -3.11
N LEU A 182 -36.00 -40.60 -2.47
CA LEU A 182 -35.97 -41.00 -1.07
C LEU A 182 -36.12 -42.52 -0.96
N PRO A 183 -35.00 -43.27 -1.01
CA PRO A 183 -35.00 -44.71 -0.76
C PRO A 183 -35.50 -45.03 0.65
N VAL A 184 -36.22 -46.13 0.82
CA VAL A 184 -36.82 -46.53 2.12
C VAL A 184 -35.78 -46.76 3.23
N ALA A 185 -34.52 -46.99 2.87
CA ALA A 185 -33.43 -47.23 3.82
C ALA A 185 -32.63 -45.97 4.21
N ASP A 186 -32.80 -44.85 3.50
CA ASP A 186 -31.90 -43.69 3.59
C ASP A 186 -32.64 -42.43 4.07
N GLU A 187 -32.24 -41.91 5.22
CA GLU A 187 -32.63 -40.57 5.67
C GLU A 187 -31.73 -39.52 5.00
N ARG A 188 -32.32 -38.53 4.31
CA ARG A 188 -31.61 -37.34 3.83
C ARG A 188 -32.41 -36.07 4.07
N ALA A 189 -31.68 -34.96 4.26
CA ALA A 189 -32.28 -33.65 4.17
C ALA A 189 -32.86 -33.42 2.77
N VAL A 190 -34.04 -32.80 2.73
CA VAL A 190 -34.71 -32.32 1.53
C VAL A 190 -34.92 -30.83 1.65
N PHE A 191 -34.71 -30.10 0.56
CA PHE A 191 -34.86 -28.65 0.52
C PHE A 191 -35.72 -28.23 -0.67
N THR A 192 -36.46 -27.13 -0.52
CA THR A 192 -37.30 -26.55 -1.58
C THR A 192 -36.63 -25.31 -2.17
N PRO A 193 -35.74 -25.46 -3.18
CA PRO A 193 -35.06 -24.30 -3.78
C PRO A 193 -35.99 -23.45 -4.66
N VAL A 194 -37.02 -24.06 -5.26
CA VAL A 194 -37.99 -23.43 -6.17
C VAL A 194 -39.30 -24.22 -6.14
N VAL A 195 -40.43 -23.54 -6.30
CA VAL A 195 -41.76 -24.19 -6.34
C VAL A 195 -42.38 -24.10 -7.73
N PHE A 196 -43.17 -25.11 -8.09
CA PHE A 196 -43.75 -25.27 -9.42
C PHE A 196 -45.29 -25.15 -9.37
N PRO A 197 -45.92 -24.49 -10.35
CA PRO A 197 -47.38 -24.32 -10.36
C PRO A 197 -48.09 -25.65 -10.57
N VAL A 198 -49.16 -25.91 -9.79
CA VAL A 198 -50.02 -27.09 -9.94
C VAL A 198 -51.11 -26.80 -10.96
N SER A 199 -51.13 -27.57 -12.05
CA SER A 199 -52.17 -27.46 -13.09
C SER A 199 -53.35 -28.38 -12.79
N ASP A 200 -54.51 -28.08 -13.37
CA ASP A 200 -55.69 -28.94 -13.24
C ASP A 200 -55.51 -30.25 -14.00
N ASP A 201 -54.99 -30.16 -15.23
CA ASP A 201 -54.71 -31.30 -16.11
C ASP A 201 -53.45 -31.07 -16.98
N ALA A 202 -53.18 -32.01 -17.89
CA ALA A 202 -52.06 -31.97 -18.82
C ALA A 202 -52.17 -30.88 -19.91
N ALA A 203 -53.38 -30.47 -20.29
CA ALA A 203 -53.59 -29.40 -21.27
C ALA A 203 -53.29 -28.03 -20.63
N ALA A 204 -53.75 -27.82 -19.40
CA ALA A 204 -53.38 -26.67 -18.58
C ALA A 204 -51.86 -26.63 -18.32
N ALA A 205 -51.22 -27.76 -18.01
CA ALA A 205 -49.77 -27.86 -17.83
C ALA A 205 -48.98 -27.33 -19.04
N ALA A 206 -49.41 -27.71 -20.26
CA ALA A 206 -48.75 -27.30 -21.51
C ALA A 206 -48.82 -25.78 -21.77
N THR A 207 -49.73 -25.04 -21.11
CA THR A 207 -49.82 -23.58 -21.27
C THR A 207 -48.88 -22.78 -20.35
N LEU A 208 -48.18 -23.42 -19.42
CA LEU A 208 -47.42 -22.73 -18.37
C LEU A 208 -45.99 -22.31 -18.80
N GLY A 209 -45.53 -22.75 -19.98
CA GLY A 209 -44.21 -22.43 -20.55
C GLY A 209 -43.15 -23.50 -20.30
N ASN A 210 -41.88 -23.20 -20.60
CA ASN A 210 -40.76 -24.14 -20.46
C ASN A 210 -40.06 -24.04 -19.08
N PHE A 211 -40.09 -25.13 -18.32
CA PHE A 211 -39.48 -25.24 -16.99
C PHE A 211 -38.14 -26.00 -16.96
N ASP A 212 -37.53 -26.39 -18.10
CA ASP A 212 -36.32 -27.21 -18.16
C ASP A 212 -35.17 -26.66 -17.29
N LYS A 213 -34.88 -25.35 -17.39
CA LYS A 213 -33.88 -24.70 -16.54
C LYS A 213 -34.25 -24.72 -15.05
N VAL A 214 -35.53 -24.56 -14.74
CA VAL A 214 -36.06 -24.57 -13.37
C VAL A 214 -35.96 -25.97 -12.76
N PHE A 215 -36.15 -27.03 -13.57
CA PHE A 215 -35.88 -28.40 -13.14
C PHE A 215 -34.41 -28.64 -12.83
N VAL A 216 -33.48 -28.08 -13.62
CA VAL A 216 -32.05 -28.14 -13.32
C VAL A 216 -31.72 -27.40 -12.01
N GLU A 217 -32.27 -26.21 -11.78
CA GLU A 217 -32.14 -25.48 -10.49
C GLU A 217 -32.69 -26.32 -9.32
N ALA A 218 -33.89 -26.90 -9.48
CA ALA A 218 -34.52 -27.74 -8.48
C ALA A 218 -33.69 -28.99 -8.13
N LEU A 219 -33.10 -29.66 -9.13
CA LEU A 219 -32.20 -30.79 -8.95
C LEU A 219 -30.85 -30.39 -8.35
N ARG A 220 -30.33 -29.22 -8.73
CA ARG A 220 -29.02 -28.70 -8.29
C ARG A 220 -29.03 -28.41 -6.79
N PHE A 221 -30.10 -27.82 -6.26
CA PHE A 221 -30.17 -27.33 -4.89
C PHE A 221 -31.10 -28.14 -3.95
N ASP A 222 -31.47 -29.39 -4.29
CA ASP A 222 -32.38 -30.24 -3.48
C ASP A 222 -31.82 -30.71 -2.11
N ASP A 223 -30.55 -30.41 -1.82
CA ASP A 223 -29.89 -30.65 -0.53
C ASP A 223 -29.74 -29.37 0.33
N GLY A 224 -30.09 -28.20 -0.19
CA GLY A 224 -30.00 -26.93 0.54
C GLY A 224 -28.58 -26.39 0.74
N PHE A 225 -27.61 -26.77 -0.11
CA PHE A 225 -26.26 -26.20 -0.07
C PHE A 225 -25.91 -25.46 -1.37
N SER A 226 -25.22 -24.31 -1.23
CA SER A 226 -24.61 -23.60 -2.35
C SER A 226 -23.60 -24.47 -3.09
N LYS A 227 -23.46 -24.25 -4.40
CA LYS A 227 -22.60 -25.07 -5.28
C LYS A 227 -21.31 -24.38 -5.67
N ILE A 228 -21.33 -23.05 -5.74
CA ILE A 228 -20.15 -22.21 -5.87
C ILE A 228 -20.13 -21.25 -4.69
N VAL A 229 -19.09 -21.30 -3.87
CA VAL A 229 -18.80 -20.34 -2.80
C VAL A 229 -17.43 -19.75 -3.11
N HIS A 230 -17.28 -18.44 -2.96
CA HIS A 230 -16.00 -17.77 -3.14
C HIS A 230 -15.75 -16.74 -2.04
N ALA A 231 -14.48 -16.59 -1.69
CA ALA A 231 -13.99 -15.70 -0.64
C ALA A 231 -12.83 -14.87 -1.17
N ARG A 232 -12.64 -13.67 -0.65
CA ARG A 232 -11.40 -12.90 -0.81
C ARG A 232 -11.12 -11.98 0.38
N GLN A 233 -9.90 -11.47 0.45
CA GLN A 233 -9.54 -10.35 1.29
C GLN A 233 -9.25 -9.14 0.37
N PRO A 234 -9.68 -7.90 0.72
CA PRO A 234 -9.33 -6.70 -0.05
C PRO A 234 -7.83 -6.44 -0.07
N LEU A 235 -7.28 -6.14 -1.25
CA LEU A 235 -5.84 -5.93 -1.46
C LEU A 235 -5.44 -4.44 -1.52
N SER A 236 -6.37 -3.56 -1.90
CA SER A 236 -6.15 -2.12 -2.01
C SER A 236 -7.36 -1.34 -1.47
N ALA A 237 -7.21 -0.02 -1.33
CA ALA A 237 -8.25 0.88 -0.81
C ALA A 237 -9.47 1.00 -1.74
N ASP A 238 -9.36 0.60 -3.01
CA ASP A 238 -10.52 0.37 -3.86
C ASP A 238 -10.99 -1.08 -3.65
N ILE A 239 -12.16 -1.24 -3.04
CA ILE A 239 -12.73 -2.55 -2.71
C ILE A 239 -13.06 -3.36 -3.98
N LEU A 240 -13.15 -2.72 -5.16
CA LEU A 240 -13.36 -3.39 -6.44
C LEU A 240 -12.05 -3.80 -7.12
N ASP A 241 -10.90 -3.24 -6.75
CA ASP A 241 -9.60 -3.71 -7.24
C ASP A 241 -9.34 -5.13 -6.71
N GLU A 242 -9.03 -6.05 -7.62
CA GLU A 242 -8.84 -7.47 -7.35
C GLU A 242 -7.39 -7.94 -7.49
N GLU A 243 -6.52 -7.08 -8.01
CA GLU A 243 -5.12 -7.40 -8.29
C GLU A 243 -4.17 -6.70 -7.31
N GLY A 244 -4.66 -5.68 -6.59
CA GLY A 244 -3.86 -4.92 -5.63
C GLY A 244 -3.00 -3.84 -6.29
N ASN A 245 -3.37 -3.43 -7.51
CA ASN A 245 -2.68 -2.38 -8.28
C ASN A 245 -3.05 -0.95 -7.80
N GLY A 246 -4.11 -0.83 -7.00
CA GLY A 246 -4.62 0.44 -6.46
C GLY A 246 -3.81 1.00 -5.28
N ALA A 247 -4.37 2.03 -4.63
CA ALA A 247 -3.75 2.65 -3.46
C ALA A 247 -3.71 1.66 -2.27
N PRO A 248 -2.64 1.61 -1.45
CA PRO A 248 -2.55 0.68 -0.32
C PRO A 248 -3.73 0.78 0.66
N ILE A 249 -4.15 -0.35 1.24
CA ILE A 249 -5.27 -0.37 2.19
C ILE A 249 -5.03 0.58 3.39
N GLY A 250 -5.96 1.51 3.60
CA GLY A 250 -5.97 2.36 4.79
C GLY A 250 -6.48 1.63 6.03
N ARG A 251 -7.44 0.72 5.82
CA ARG A 251 -8.07 -0.17 6.79
C ARG A 251 -8.26 -1.57 6.19
N ASP A 252 -8.12 -2.61 7.00
CA ASP A 252 -8.49 -3.96 6.62
C ASP A 252 -9.98 -4.23 6.88
N GLU A 253 -10.74 -4.60 5.85
CA GLU A 253 -12.18 -4.85 5.96
C GLU A 253 -12.54 -6.34 6.15
N GLY A 254 -11.53 -7.19 6.37
CA GLY A 254 -11.73 -8.62 6.63
C GLY A 254 -12.00 -9.43 5.36
N VAL A 255 -12.92 -10.38 5.44
CA VAL A 255 -13.22 -11.35 4.39
C VAL A 255 -14.50 -10.99 3.65
N GLN A 256 -14.46 -10.87 2.33
CA GLN A 256 -15.63 -10.70 1.48
C GLN A 256 -16.07 -12.05 0.93
N LEU A 257 -17.38 -12.34 0.99
CA LEU A 257 -17.94 -13.64 0.60
C LEU A 257 -19.07 -13.48 -0.42
N GLY A 258 -19.09 -14.38 -1.42
CA GLY A 258 -20.19 -14.53 -2.37
C GLY A 258 -20.43 -16.00 -2.71
N TRP A 259 -21.55 -16.30 -3.37
CA TRP A 259 -22.00 -17.66 -3.66
C TRP A 259 -23.07 -17.70 -4.75
N ASP A 260 -23.00 -18.71 -5.63
CA ASP A 260 -23.99 -19.01 -6.69
C ASP A 260 -24.42 -17.78 -7.52
N ASP A 261 -23.51 -16.83 -7.74
CA ASP A 261 -23.78 -15.47 -8.22
C ASP A 261 -24.67 -15.38 -9.47
N GLU A 262 -24.48 -16.30 -10.42
CA GLU A 262 -25.28 -16.38 -11.65
C GLU A 262 -26.63 -17.06 -11.45
N ASP A 263 -26.72 -18.11 -10.62
CA ASP A 263 -27.99 -18.78 -10.29
C ASP A 263 -28.90 -17.83 -9.46
N ILE A 264 -28.31 -17.01 -8.58
CA ILE A 264 -29.04 -15.94 -7.86
C ILE A 264 -29.56 -14.89 -8.83
N LEU A 265 -28.74 -14.44 -9.77
CA LEU A 265 -29.09 -13.43 -10.78
C LEU A 265 -30.24 -13.91 -11.69
N GLU A 266 -30.13 -15.12 -12.24
CA GLU A 266 -31.17 -15.73 -13.08
C GLU A 266 -32.49 -15.87 -12.30
N GLY A 267 -32.42 -16.41 -11.08
CA GLY A 267 -33.58 -16.66 -10.25
C GLY A 267 -34.28 -15.38 -9.73
N GLN A 268 -33.55 -14.31 -9.42
CA GLN A 268 -34.15 -13.02 -9.03
C GLN A 268 -34.77 -12.28 -10.22
N ASN A 269 -34.12 -12.27 -11.40
CA ASN A 269 -34.72 -11.72 -12.62
C ASN A 269 -36.00 -12.46 -13.03
N ARG A 270 -36.03 -13.80 -12.86
CA ARG A 270 -37.24 -14.61 -13.03
C ARG A 270 -38.35 -14.21 -12.06
N ALA A 271 -38.02 -13.96 -10.79
CA ALA A 271 -39.00 -13.50 -9.78
C ALA A 271 -39.59 -12.11 -10.10
N MET A 272 -38.81 -11.20 -10.71
CA MET A 272 -39.30 -9.92 -11.23
C MET A 272 -40.11 -10.04 -12.54
N GLY A 273 -40.17 -11.23 -13.15
CA GLY A 273 -40.85 -11.46 -14.42
C GLY A 273 -40.13 -10.88 -15.65
N ALA A 274 -38.83 -10.58 -15.52
CA ALA A 274 -37.96 -10.01 -16.55
C ALA A 274 -36.68 -10.87 -16.74
N PRO A 275 -36.82 -12.15 -17.12
CA PRO A 275 -35.69 -13.06 -17.26
C PRO A 275 -34.67 -12.55 -18.31
N PRO A 276 -33.39 -12.96 -18.19
CA PRO A 276 -32.33 -12.54 -19.11
C PRO A 276 -32.58 -12.99 -20.55
N ASP A 277 -31.89 -12.32 -21.49
CA ASP A 277 -31.66 -12.77 -22.87
C ASP A 277 -32.91 -13.12 -23.70
N GLY A 278 -34.08 -12.61 -23.30
CA GLY A 278 -35.35 -12.82 -24.00
C GLY A 278 -36.02 -14.16 -23.70
N GLU A 279 -35.66 -14.83 -22.61
CA GLU A 279 -36.25 -16.10 -22.19
C GLU A 279 -37.75 -15.97 -21.83
N ASP A 280 -38.50 -17.07 -22.01
CA ASP A 280 -39.92 -17.11 -21.67
C ASP A 280 -40.13 -16.98 -20.14
N PRO A 281 -40.87 -15.97 -19.66
CA PRO A 281 -41.07 -15.75 -18.22
C PRO A 281 -42.07 -16.77 -17.62
N VAL A 282 -41.53 -17.89 -17.13
CA VAL A 282 -42.27 -18.91 -16.39
C VAL A 282 -42.51 -18.55 -14.91
N LEU A 283 -43.67 -18.95 -14.39
CA LEU A 283 -44.05 -18.71 -13.00
C LEU A 283 -43.42 -19.79 -12.09
N ALA A 284 -42.16 -19.59 -11.71
CA ALA A 284 -41.43 -20.45 -10.77
C ALA A 284 -40.79 -19.62 -9.63
N PRO A 285 -41.55 -19.31 -8.57
CA PRO A 285 -41.04 -18.61 -7.39
C PRO A 285 -39.91 -19.38 -6.71
N ARG A 286 -38.82 -18.69 -6.36
CA ARG A 286 -37.74 -19.28 -5.55
C ARG A 286 -38.26 -19.58 -4.15
N GLY A 287 -37.90 -20.75 -3.62
CA GLY A 287 -38.07 -21.10 -2.21
C GLY A 287 -36.89 -20.62 -1.35
N VAL A 288 -35.70 -20.45 -1.93
CA VAL A 288 -34.55 -19.81 -1.25
C VAL A 288 -34.89 -18.38 -0.90
N PHE A 289 -34.86 -18.08 0.40
CA PHE A 289 -35.09 -16.76 0.94
C PHE A 289 -33.82 -16.13 1.52
N GLY A 290 -32.91 -16.93 2.06
CA GLY A 290 -31.65 -16.44 2.64
C GLY A 290 -30.54 -17.48 2.65
N TYR A 291 -29.40 -17.07 3.20
CA TYR A 291 -28.16 -17.83 3.20
C TYR A 291 -27.50 -17.79 4.59
N ARG A 292 -27.08 -18.95 5.09
CA ARG A 292 -26.35 -19.15 6.34
C ARG A 292 -24.91 -19.48 6.00
N VAL A 293 -23.97 -18.70 6.53
CA VAL A 293 -22.54 -18.91 6.30
C VAL A 293 -21.96 -19.67 7.48
N ASP A 294 -21.30 -20.79 7.20
CA ASP A 294 -20.48 -21.49 8.19
C ASP A 294 -19.00 -21.28 7.90
N VAL A 295 -18.19 -21.20 8.95
CA VAL A 295 -16.73 -21.10 8.87
C VAL A 295 -16.06 -22.20 9.70
N ARG A 296 -14.86 -22.58 9.31
CA ARG A 296 -13.91 -23.35 10.13
C ARG A 296 -12.46 -22.98 9.79
N PRO A 297 -11.48 -23.24 10.68
CA PRO A 297 -10.07 -23.28 10.28
C PRO A 297 -9.86 -24.33 9.17
N GLU A 298 -8.91 -24.11 8.27
CA GLU A 298 -8.54 -25.08 7.21
C GLU A 298 -8.30 -26.48 7.81
N GLY A 299 -8.98 -27.50 7.28
CA GLY A 299 -8.95 -28.88 7.79
C GLY A 299 -9.67 -29.15 9.12
N GLY A 300 -10.41 -28.19 9.69
CA GLY A 300 -11.16 -28.35 10.93
C GLY A 300 -12.29 -29.40 10.85
N ALA A 301 -12.52 -30.16 11.92
CA ALA A 301 -13.52 -31.23 11.91
C ALA A 301 -14.98 -30.73 11.98
N GLY A 302 -15.24 -29.62 12.69
CA GLY A 302 -16.57 -29.03 12.87
C GLY A 302 -16.75 -27.72 12.10
N TRP A 303 -18.00 -27.35 11.85
CA TRP A 303 -18.41 -26.09 11.25
C TRP A 303 -19.05 -25.18 12.31
N THR A 304 -18.68 -23.90 12.31
CA THR A 304 -19.27 -22.86 13.18
C THR A 304 -20.18 -21.97 12.34
N SER A 305 -21.45 -21.88 12.71
CA SER A 305 -22.42 -21.01 12.02
C SER A 305 -22.25 -19.56 12.46
N LEU A 306 -22.02 -18.66 11.50
CA LEU A 306 -21.94 -17.22 11.74
C LEU A 306 -23.32 -16.56 11.88
N SER A 307 -24.39 -17.35 11.73
CA SER A 307 -25.80 -16.91 11.73
C SER A 307 -26.60 -17.35 12.97
N LYS A 308 -25.96 -18.04 13.91
CA LYS A 308 -26.58 -18.58 15.14
C LYS A 308 -26.78 -17.49 16.19
N VAL A 309 -27.99 -17.35 16.72
CA VAL A 309 -28.36 -16.33 17.70
C VAL A 309 -29.30 -16.87 18.78
N MET A 310 -29.26 -16.24 19.94
CA MET A 310 -30.27 -16.35 20.97
C MET A 310 -31.19 -15.13 20.89
N ALA A 311 -32.44 -15.36 20.51
CA ALA A 311 -33.41 -14.33 20.14
C ALA A 311 -34.63 -14.32 21.09
N PRO A 312 -34.76 -13.30 21.97
CA PRO A 312 -35.99 -13.03 22.70
C PRO A 312 -37.02 -12.38 21.77
N LEU A 313 -38.24 -12.91 21.74
CA LEU A 313 -39.32 -12.44 20.85
C LEU A 313 -40.57 -12.05 21.65
N LYS A 314 -40.97 -10.78 21.53
CA LYS A 314 -42.16 -10.23 22.20
C LYS A 314 -42.90 -9.25 21.31
N VAL A 315 -44.10 -9.62 20.85
CA VAL A 315 -44.96 -8.82 19.97
C VAL A 315 -46.42 -9.05 20.37
N GLY A 316 -46.98 -8.17 21.19
CA GLY A 316 -48.34 -8.31 21.76
C GLY A 316 -48.44 -9.38 22.87
N VAL A 317 -47.86 -10.55 22.62
CA VAL A 317 -47.58 -11.60 23.60
C VAL A 317 -46.07 -11.81 23.75
N ASP A 318 -45.66 -12.42 24.86
CA ASP A 318 -44.29 -12.88 25.06
C ASP A 318 -44.15 -14.30 24.49
N LEU A 319 -43.27 -14.49 23.51
CA LEU A 319 -42.95 -15.80 22.93
C LEU A 319 -41.64 -16.37 23.52
N GLY A 320 -41.03 -15.68 24.49
CA GLY A 320 -39.79 -16.08 25.13
C GLY A 320 -38.58 -16.10 24.20
N THR A 321 -37.49 -16.64 24.72
CA THR A 321 -36.18 -16.70 24.05
C THR A 321 -35.96 -18.05 23.41
N ALA A 322 -35.47 -18.08 22.16
CA ALA A 322 -35.06 -19.30 21.47
C ALA A 322 -33.64 -19.20 20.92
N LEU A 323 -33.00 -20.35 20.74
CA LEU A 323 -31.79 -20.51 19.96
C LEU A 323 -32.21 -20.81 18.51
N GLU A 324 -31.80 -19.98 17.57
CA GLU A 324 -32.21 -20.08 16.17
C GLU A 324 -31.11 -19.57 15.22
N GLU A 325 -31.19 -19.93 13.94
CA GLU A 325 -30.28 -19.42 12.92
C GLU A 325 -31.00 -18.41 12.02
N ARG A 326 -30.52 -17.16 12.03
CA ARG A 326 -30.92 -16.16 11.04
C ARG A 326 -30.17 -16.40 9.72
N TRP A 327 -30.19 -15.45 8.81
CA TRP A 327 -29.58 -15.57 7.50
C TRP A 327 -29.27 -14.19 6.92
N SER A 328 -28.36 -14.14 5.96
CA SER A 328 -28.10 -12.98 5.12
C SER A 328 -28.91 -13.07 3.82
N GLU A 329 -29.34 -11.94 3.28
CA GLU A 329 -30.09 -11.85 2.03
C GLU A 329 -29.22 -11.21 0.95
N ALA A 330 -29.29 -11.73 -0.29
CA ALA A 330 -28.63 -11.13 -1.45
C ALA A 330 -29.49 -9.97 -1.98
N VAL A 331 -29.41 -8.82 -1.30
CA VAL A 331 -30.25 -7.64 -1.58
C VAL A 331 -29.62 -6.79 -2.69
N PRO A 332 -30.36 -6.50 -3.78
CA PRO A 332 -29.89 -5.60 -4.83
C PRO A 332 -30.00 -4.11 -4.45
N THR A 333 -29.18 -3.27 -5.06
CA THR A 333 -29.18 -1.81 -4.91
C THR A 333 -29.43 -1.11 -6.26
N GLU A 334 -30.10 0.04 -6.23
CA GLU A 334 -30.29 0.87 -7.43
C GLU A 334 -29.19 1.93 -7.54
N HIS A 335 -28.49 1.95 -8.68
CA HIS A 335 -27.43 2.90 -9.01
C HIS A 335 -27.70 3.46 -10.42
N SER A 336 -27.91 4.78 -10.53
CA SER A 336 -28.26 5.48 -11.79
C SER A 336 -29.32 4.75 -12.62
N GLN A 337 -30.47 4.47 -11.99
CA GLN A 337 -31.65 3.79 -12.58
C GLN A 337 -31.42 2.34 -13.03
N GLN A 338 -30.26 1.74 -12.74
CA GLN A 338 -29.97 0.33 -12.96
C GLN A 338 -29.94 -0.41 -11.62
N ILE A 339 -30.47 -1.63 -11.59
CA ILE A 339 -30.53 -2.44 -10.38
C ILE A 339 -29.39 -3.46 -10.42
N TRP A 340 -28.57 -3.50 -9.38
CA TRP A 340 -27.36 -4.32 -9.31
C TRP A 340 -27.32 -5.17 -8.04
N LEU A 341 -26.88 -6.42 -8.18
CA LEU A 341 -26.44 -7.23 -7.05
C LEU A 341 -25.02 -6.81 -6.61
N PRO A 342 -24.73 -6.75 -5.30
CA PRO A 342 -23.40 -6.50 -4.78
C PRO A 342 -22.35 -7.49 -5.32
N SER A 343 -21.11 -7.03 -5.56
CA SER A 343 -20.01 -7.90 -6.03
C SER A 343 -19.70 -9.06 -5.07
N TRP A 344 -19.82 -8.83 -3.76
CA TRP A 344 -19.84 -9.85 -2.70
C TRP A 344 -21.03 -9.56 -1.79
N PHE A 345 -21.70 -10.59 -1.28
CA PHE A 345 -22.96 -10.43 -0.55
C PHE A 345 -22.77 -10.05 0.92
N VAL A 346 -21.67 -10.47 1.56
CA VAL A 346 -21.36 -10.14 2.96
C VAL A 346 -19.87 -9.89 3.17
N ASN A 347 -19.54 -9.14 4.23
CA ASN A 347 -18.16 -8.93 4.70
C ASN A 347 -18.04 -9.39 6.16
N TRP A 348 -17.20 -10.38 6.44
CA TRP A 348 -16.93 -10.94 7.76
C TRP A 348 -15.64 -10.36 8.36
N ARG A 349 -15.72 -9.82 9.58
CA ARG A 349 -14.59 -9.24 10.33
C ARG A 349 -14.31 -10.00 11.63
N GLY A 350 -14.65 -11.28 11.69
CA GLY A 350 -14.86 -12.02 12.95
C GLY A 350 -16.27 -11.76 13.50
N GLY A 351 -16.69 -12.56 14.49
CA GLY A 351 -18.01 -12.45 15.09
C GLY A 351 -19.15 -12.86 14.16
N SER A 352 -20.38 -12.42 14.48
CA SER A 352 -21.60 -12.81 13.76
C SER A 352 -21.83 -12.00 12.48
N LEU A 353 -22.43 -12.63 11.47
CA LEU A 353 -22.84 -11.98 10.22
C LEU A 353 -24.28 -11.43 10.24
N VAL A 354 -25.06 -11.72 11.29
CA VAL A 354 -26.50 -11.40 11.36
C VAL A 354 -26.85 -10.46 12.51
N VAL A 355 -25.97 -10.34 13.50
CA VAL A 355 -26.15 -9.50 14.70
C VAL A 355 -24.83 -8.76 14.94
N SER A 356 -24.88 -7.44 15.14
CA SER A 356 -23.70 -6.63 15.45
C SER A 356 -23.74 -6.22 16.92
N THR A 357 -22.76 -6.64 17.70
CA THR A 357 -22.71 -6.38 19.14
C THR A 357 -22.49 -4.88 19.43
N THR A 358 -22.92 -4.40 20.59
CA THR A 358 -22.65 -3.01 21.01
C THR A 358 -21.14 -2.73 21.09
N ASP A 359 -20.35 -3.74 21.45
CA ASP A 359 -18.89 -3.69 21.44
C ASP A 359 -18.33 -3.45 20.02
N GLU A 360 -18.79 -4.20 19.02
CA GLU A 360 -18.38 -3.99 17.62
C GLU A 360 -18.77 -2.61 17.11
N GLN A 361 -19.99 -2.13 17.42
CA GLN A 361 -20.42 -0.78 17.03
C GLN A 361 -19.48 0.28 17.63
N ARG A 362 -19.13 0.16 18.91
CA ARG A 362 -18.17 1.03 19.59
C ARG A 362 -16.76 0.95 18.99
N LEU A 363 -16.24 -0.26 18.76
CA LEU A 363 -14.92 -0.49 18.14
C LEU A 363 -14.83 0.02 16.70
N MET A 364 -15.95 0.02 15.97
CA MET A 364 -16.07 0.60 14.63
C MET A 364 -16.26 2.12 14.63
N ASN A 365 -16.37 2.76 15.80
CA ASN A 365 -16.77 4.17 15.98
C ASN A 365 -18.10 4.51 15.25
N VAL A 366 -19.03 3.56 15.22
CA VAL A 366 -20.38 3.74 14.69
C VAL A 366 -21.27 4.18 15.86
N PRO A 367 -22.06 5.25 15.73
CA PRO A 367 -23.01 5.65 16.78
C PRO A 367 -23.88 4.45 17.18
N PRO A 368 -24.01 4.12 18.48
CA PRO A 368 -24.74 2.94 18.91
C PRO A 368 -26.19 3.03 18.42
N GLY A 369 -26.61 2.02 17.67
CA GLY A 369 -27.97 1.95 17.14
C GLY A 369 -29.00 1.69 18.23
N ARG A 370 -30.24 1.38 17.83
CA ARG A 370 -31.18 0.73 18.76
C ARG A 370 -30.54 -0.58 19.23
N PRO A 371 -30.49 -0.87 20.55
CA PRO A 371 -29.85 -2.08 21.05
C PRO A 371 -30.50 -3.30 20.42
N GLN A 372 -29.71 -4.14 19.77
CA GLN A 372 -30.19 -5.39 19.22
C GLN A 372 -30.55 -6.33 20.38
N THR A 373 -31.77 -6.86 20.39
CA THR A 373 -32.25 -7.75 21.47
C THR A 373 -31.71 -9.17 21.31
N MET A 374 -31.22 -9.52 20.12
CA MET A 374 -30.62 -10.81 19.80
C MET A 374 -29.14 -10.81 20.23
N ILE A 375 -28.68 -11.95 20.76
CA ILE A 375 -27.30 -12.17 21.21
C ILE A 375 -26.67 -13.22 20.28
N PRO A 376 -25.48 -13.00 19.70
CA PRO A 376 -24.84 -14.03 18.88
C PRO A 376 -24.39 -15.22 19.74
N VAL A 377 -24.37 -16.42 19.16
CA VAL A 377 -23.98 -17.67 19.86
C VAL A 377 -22.89 -18.35 19.04
N GLU A 378 -21.81 -18.79 19.69
CA GLU A 378 -20.64 -19.48 19.07
C GLU A 378 -19.90 -18.68 17.97
N ALA A 379 -20.33 -17.44 17.67
CA ALA A 379 -19.81 -16.65 16.56
C ALA A 379 -18.34 -16.20 16.72
N ASP A 380 -17.80 -16.26 17.94
CA ASP A 380 -16.40 -15.96 18.26
C ASP A 380 -15.52 -17.23 18.39
N ASP A 381 -16.09 -18.43 18.26
CA ASP A 381 -15.35 -19.70 18.38
C ASP A 381 -14.27 -19.85 17.29
N VAL A 382 -14.47 -19.21 16.13
CA VAL A 382 -13.49 -19.13 15.03
C VAL A 382 -13.01 -17.68 14.87
N GLU A 383 -11.99 -17.34 15.65
CA GLU A 383 -11.36 -16.02 15.63
C GLU A 383 -10.63 -15.73 14.29
N LEU A 384 -11.01 -14.62 13.63
CA LEU A 384 -10.36 -14.13 12.41
C LEU A 384 -8.99 -13.49 12.75
N ARG A 385 -7.91 -14.08 12.24
CA ARG A 385 -6.51 -13.73 12.52
C ARG A 385 -5.65 -13.78 11.27
N TYR A 386 -4.66 -12.90 11.20
CA TYR A 386 -3.63 -12.93 10.17
C TYR A 386 -2.77 -14.21 10.25
N GLY A 387 -2.24 -14.63 9.11
CA GLY A 387 -1.43 -15.84 8.94
C GLY A 387 -2.23 -17.15 8.96
N ARG A 388 -3.49 -17.14 9.43
CA ARG A 388 -4.35 -18.33 9.48
C ARG A 388 -5.14 -18.53 8.18
N ARG A 389 -5.60 -19.77 8.00
CA ARG A 389 -6.44 -20.19 6.87
C ARG A 389 -7.80 -20.66 7.35
N TYR A 390 -8.80 -20.36 6.53
CA TYR A 390 -10.22 -20.57 6.81
C TYR A 390 -10.87 -21.25 5.62
N GLU A 391 -11.90 -22.03 5.90
CA GLU A 391 -12.81 -22.59 4.92
C GLU A 391 -14.22 -22.08 5.21
N PHE A 392 -14.92 -21.64 4.17
CA PHE A 392 -16.31 -21.19 4.25
C PHE A 392 -17.21 -22.07 3.40
N ARG A 393 -18.42 -22.35 3.89
CA ARG A 393 -19.51 -22.93 3.08
C ARG A 393 -20.81 -22.16 3.33
N VAL A 394 -21.77 -22.35 2.44
CA VAL A 394 -23.07 -21.66 2.52
C VAL A 394 -24.22 -22.67 2.46
N ARG A 395 -25.11 -22.58 3.45
CA ARG A 395 -26.38 -23.31 3.54
C ARG A 395 -27.52 -22.38 3.13
N LEU A 396 -28.50 -22.92 2.41
CA LEU A 396 -29.69 -22.22 1.97
C LEU A 396 -30.74 -22.24 3.09
N ALA A 397 -31.45 -21.13 3.26
CA ALA A 397 -32.61 -21.01 4.13
C ALA A 397 -33.85 -20.68 3.27
N ASP A 398 -34.96 -21.36 3.52
CA ASP A 398 -36.23 -21.09 2.86
C ASP A 398 -37.06 -20.00 3.58
N THR A 399 -38.23 -19.67 3.04
CA THR A 399 -39.16 -18.67 3.62
C THR A 399 -39.67 -19.04 5.02
N THR A 400 -39.56 -20.29 5.45
CA THR A 400 -39.92 -20.74 6.80
C THR A 400 -38.73 -20.70 7.77
N GLY A 401 -37.52 -20.40 7.29
CA GLY A 401 -36.28 -20.59 8.03
C GLY A 401 -35.80 -22.04 8.07
N GLY A 402 -36.45 -22.93 7.31
CA GLY A 402 -36.03 -24.31 7.08
C GLY A 402 -34.77 -24.38 6.21
N GLY A 403 -34.08 -25.52 6.27
CA GLY A 403 -32.80 -25.75 5.59
C GLY A 403 -31.95 -26.80 6.33
N PRO A 404 -30.82 -27.24 5.74
CA PRO A 404 -29.88 -28.14 6.41
C PRO A 404 -29.29 -27.51 7.67
N ALA A 405 -29.00 -28.33 8.67
CA ALA A 405 -28.40 -27.91 9.94
C ALA A 405 -26.86 -27.74 9.83
N THR A 406 -26.22 -27.16 10.84
CA THR A 406 -24.77 -26.89 10.87
C THR A 406 -23.91 -28.16 10.84
N ASP A 407 -24.43 -29.30 11.26
CA ASP A 407 -23.78 -30.62 11.19
C ASP A 407 -24.07 -31.39 9.89
N SER A 408 -25.04 -30.93 9.10
CA SER A 408 -25.44 -31.59 7.86
C SER A 408 -24.33 -31.53 6.79
N ALA A 409 -24.26 -32.57 5.97
CA ALA A 409 -23.38 -32.66 4.81
C ALA A 409 -24.15 -32.42 3.50
N PRO A 410 -23.54 -31.83 2.46
CA PRO A 410 -24.18 -31.67 1.15
C PRO A 410 -24.39 -33.04 0.49
N GLY A 411 -25.63 -33.34 0.10
CA GLY A 411 -25.96 -34.55 -0.66
C GLY A 411 -25.44 -34.53 -2.10
N ARG A 412 -25.20 -33.33 -2.66
CA ARG A 412 -24.60 -33.12 -3.98
C ARG A 412 -23.41 -32.16 -3.89
N ILE A 413 -22.23 -32.66 -4.25
CA ILE A 413 -21.01 -31.87 -4.38
C ILE A 413 -21.19 -30.86 -5.52
N GLY A 414 -21.02 -29.57 -5.22
CA GLY A 414 -21.02 -28.49 -6.23
C GLY A 414 -19.68 -28.34 -6.95
N GLU A 415 -19.57 -27.36 -7.84
CA GLU A 415 -18.31 -27.05 -8.54
C GLU A 415 -17.23 -26.50 -7.59
N ALA A 416 -17.63 -25.70 -6.60
CA ALA A 416 -16.76 -25.10 -5.59
C ALA A 416 -17.52 -24.88 -4.26
N PRO A 417 -17.97 -25.95 -3.56
CA PRO A 417 -18.89 -25.84 -2.42
C PRO A 417 -18.23 -25.33 -1.12
N ILE A 418 -16.89 -25.23 -1.11
CA ILE A 418 -16.09 -24.70 0.01
C ILE A 418 -15.11 -23.67 -0.56
N ALA A 419 -15.10 -22.47 0.00
CA ALA A 419 -14.12 -21.43 -0.32
C ALA A 419 -12.98 -21.43 0.70
N PRO A 420 -11.75 -21.82 0.32
CA PRO A 420 -10.57 -21.63 1.15
C PRO A 420 -10.07 -20.18 1.07
N LEU A 421 -9.56 -19.64 2.18
CA LEU A 421 -8.93 -18.33 2.24
C LEU A 421 -7.74 -18.31 3.21
N HIS A 422 -6.62 -17.73 2.78
CA HIS A 422 -5.50 -17.39 3.67
C HIS A 422 -5.58 -15.91 4.04
N MET A 423 -5.95 -15.61 5.29
CA MET A 423 -6.01 -14.23 5.79
C MET A 423 -4.60 -13.71 6.02
N LYS A 424 -4.20 -12.64 5.33
CA LYS A 424 -2.84 -12.08 5.37
C LYS A 424 -2.84 -10.60 5.71
N ARG A 425 -1.75 -10.12 6.30
CA ARG A 425 -1.60 -8.69 6.57
C ARG A 425 -1.12 -7.97 5.32
N HIS A 426 -2.02 -7.27 4.64
CA HIS A 426 -1.71 -6.39 3.49
C HIS A 426 -1.37 -4.95 3.92
N ARG A 427 -1.72 -4.56 5.16
CA ARG A 427 -1.49 -3.22 5.70
C ARG A 427 -0.09 -3.10 6.32
N ALA A 428 0.75 -2.28 5.70
CA ALA A 428 2.06 -1.92 6.23
C ALA A 428 1.98 -1.33 7.67
N PRO A 429 3.01 -1.52 8.52
CA PRO A 429 3.12 -0.82 9.79
C PRO A 429 3.00 0.71 9.63
N SER A 430 2.43 1.37 10.63
CA SER A 430 2.39 2.84 10.65
C SER A 430 3.80 3.42 10.92
N ILE A 431 3.87 4.74 11.08
CA ILE A 431 5.08 5.44 11.51
C ILE A 431 5.43 5.03 12.96
N VAL A 432 6.72 5.03 13.30
CA VAL A 432 7.18 4.79 14.68
C VAL A 432 7.00 6.05 15.53
N ASP A 433 6.52 5.91 16.76
CA ASP A 433 6.46 7.03 17.71
C ASP A 433 7.83 7.17 18.40
N ILE A 434 8.26 8.40 18.68
CA ILE A 434 9.59 8.69 19.24
C ILE A 434 9.45 9.77 20.33
N ASP A 435 10.09 9.56 21.47
CA ASP A 435 10.13 10.55 22.54
C ASP A 435 10.87 11.83 22.09
N THR A 436 10.60 12.96 22.75
CA THR A 436 11.28 14.23 22.43
C THR A 436 12.79 14.12 22.66
N VAL A 437 13.55 14.13 21.56
CA VAL A 437 15.01 14.07 21.59
C VAL A 437 15.58 15.42 22.04
N THR A 438 16.28 15.42 23.18
CA THR A 438 16.99 16.59 23.71
C THR A 438 18.49 16.37 23.56
N PRO A 439 19.20 17.14 22.70
CA PRO A 439 20.66 17.03 22.59
C PRO A 439 21.38 17.58 23.82
N GLY A 440 22.53 17.00 24.15
CA GLY A 440 23.43 17.51 25.19
C GLY A 440 24.17 18.78 24.76
N PRO A 441 25.01 19.35 25.65
CA PRO A 441 25.72 20.61 25.40
C PRO A 441 26.57 20.67 24.12
N HIS A 442 27.01 19.50 23.63
CA HIS A 442 27.83 19.36 22.42
C HIS A 442 27.02 18.80 21.22
N GLY A 443 25.70 18.82 21.27
CA GLY A 443 24.83 18.26 20.22
C GLY A 443 24.69 16.73 20.26
N THR A 444 25.52 16.03 21.03
CA THR A 444 25.46 14.57 21.22
C THR A 444 24.15 14.14 21.88
N VAL A 445 23.55 13.08 21.35
CA VAL A 445 22.38 12.40 21.92
C VAL A 445 22.81 10.99 22.30
N PRO A 446 22.73 10.55 23.58
CA PRO A 446 23.23 9.24 23.99
C PRO A 446 22.29 8.09 23.58
N SER A 447 20.99 8.35 23.51
CA SER A 447 19.98 7.37 23.14
C SER A 447 18.69 8.05 22.64
N VAL A 448 17.98 7.38 21.74
CA VAL A 448 16.64 7.76 21.30
C VAL A 448 15.66 6.68 21.73
N ARG A 449 14.57 7.04 22.42
CA ARG A 449 13.52 6.10 22.81
C ARG A 449 12.49 6.00 21.68
N VAL A 450 12.41 4.81 21.07
CA VAL A 450 11.54 4.53 19.91
C VAL A 450 10.48 3.51 20.32
N TRP A 451 9.21 3.81 20.04
CA TRP A 451 8.09 2.92 20.29
C TRP A 451 7.65 2.21 19.02
N ARG A 452 7.06 1.03 19.19
CA ARG A 452 6.34 0.34 18.10
C ARG A 452 5.16 1.20 17.65
N PRO A 453 4.85 1.26 16.34
CA PRO A 453 3.71 1.99 15.80
C PRO A 453 2.38 1.64 16.49
N ARG A 454 1.42 2.56 16.48
CA ARG A 454 0.05 2.30 16.95
C ARG A 454 -0.78 1.54 15.91
N LEU A 455 -1.59 0.59 16.40
CA LEU A 455 -2.51 -0.24 15.63
C LEU A 455 -3.91 -0.20 16.28
N GLY A 456 -4.95 0.02 15.47
CA GLY A 456 -6.35 0.16 15.92
C GLY A 456 -7.25 -0.99 15.43
N TYR A 457 -8.57 -0.81 15.53
CA TYR A 457 -9.56 -1.82 15.12
C TYR A 457 -9.95 -1.73 13.62
N PRO A 458 -9.99 -2.86 12.88
CA PRO A 458 -9.93 -4.24 13.36
C PRO A 458 -8.53 -4.89 13.36
N GLU A 459 -7.51 -4.28 12.77
CA GLU A 459 -6.22 -4.93 12.51
C GLU A 459 -5.49 -5.38 13.77
N ALA A 460 -5.65 -4.67 14.88
CA ALA A 460 -5.12 -5.04 16.19
C ALA A 460 -5.72 -6.36 16.72
N VAL A 461 -7.00 -6.63 16.40
CA VAL A 461 -7.67 -7.90 16.73
C VAL A 461 -7.24 -8.99 15.75
N PHE A 462 -7.10 -8.68 14.46
CA PHE A 462 -6.57 -9.66 13.48
C PHE A 462 -5.12 -10.08 13.80
N ALA A 463 -4.30 -9.18 14.34
CA ALA A 463 -2.94 -9.49 14.76
C ALA A 463 -2.90 -10.24 16.10
N ALA A 464 -3.52 -9.71 17.17
CA ALA A 464 -3.35 -10.19 18.55
C ALA A 464 -4.56 -10.92 19.17
N GLY A 465 -5.77 -10.70 18.65
CA GLY A 465 -6.99 -11.43 19.05
C GLY A 465 -7.82 -10.80 20.17
N SER A 466 -8.68 -11.62 20.77
CA SER A 466 -9.71 -11.26 21.74
C SER A 466 -9.20 -10.53 22.99
N ALA A 467 -7.99 -10.85 23.46
CA ALA A 467 -7.34 -10.12 24.55
C ALA A 467 -7.13 -8.63 24.22
N VAL A 468 -6.82 -8.31 22.96
CA VAL A 468 -6.69 -6.93 22.48
C VAL A 468 -8.05 -6.30 22.20
N ARG A 469 -9.06 -7.07 21.74
CA ARG A 469 -10.47 -6.58 21.66
C ARG A 469 -10.92 -6.03 23.02
N ALA A 470 -10.69 -6.78 24.10
CA ALA A 470 -11.01 -6.34 25.47
C ALA A 470 -10.21 -5.10 25.91
N ALA A 471 -8.92 -5.03 25.58
CA ALA A 471 -8.08 -3.86 25.91
C ALA A 471 -8.55 -2.58 25.20
N LEU A 472 -8.95 -2.67 23.92
CA LEU A 472 -9.47 -1.54 23.15
C LEU A 472 -10.82 -1.06 23.71
N LEU A 473 -11.72 -1.98 24.10
CA LEU A 473 -12.99 -1.64 24.75
C LEU A 473 -12.78 -0.96 26.11
N ALA A 474 -11.77 -1.38 26.88
CA ALA A 474 -11.41 -0.73 28.14
C ALA A 474 -10.88 0.70 27.93
N GLN A 475 -10.12 0.95 26.86
CA GLN A 475 -9.70 2.31 26.48
C GLN A 475 -10.90 3.19 26.09
N ILE A 476 -11.84 2.69 25.29
CA ILE A 476 -13.08 3.41 24.96
C ILE A 476 -13.85 3.76 26.23
N ALA A 477 -14.05 2.80 27.14
CA ALA A 477 -14.74 3.02 28.40
C ALA A 477 -14.04 4.03 29.33
N ALA A 478 -12.70 4.12 29.27
CA ALA A 478 -11.94 5.14 29.99
C ALA A 478 -12.12 6.54 29.36
N SER A 479 -12.09 6.64 28.02
CA SER A 479 -12.36 7.89 27.28
C SER A 479 -13.80 8.38 27.51
N ASP A 480 -14.79 7.48 27.50
CA ASP A 480 -16.21 7.77 27.78
C ASP A 480 -16.43 8.35 29.21
N ALA A 481 -15.56 7.99 30.16
CA ALA A 481 -15.60 8.47 31.54
C ALA A 481 -14.78 9.75 31.78
N GLY A 482 -13.96 10.16 30.82
CA GLY A 482 -13.09 11.33 30.88
C GLY A 482 -13.73 12.62 30.38
N LEU A 483 -12.90 13.66 30.19
CA LEU A 483 -13.33 14.85 29.45
C LEU A 483 -13.25 14.57 27.94
N PRO A 484 -14.24 14.99 27.12
CA PRO A 484 -14.21 14.75 25.67
C PRO A 484 -13.01 15.35 24.93
N THR A 485 -12.32 16.33 25.52
CA THR A 485 -11.08 16.92 25.00
C THR A 485 -9.87 16.00 25.11
N ASP A 486 -9.94 15.01 25.99
CA ASP A 486 -8.83 14.15 26.40
C ASP A 486 -9.01 12.72 25.84
N ALA A 487 -10.04 12.51 25.02
CA ALA A 487 -10.39 11.22 24.44
C ALA A 487 -9.41 10.83 23.32
N GLU A 488 -8.53 9.86 23.62
CA GLU A 488 -7.61 9.29 22.63
C GLU A 488 -8.29 8.19 21.79
N ALA A 489 -7.80 7.99 20.57
CA ALA A 489 -8.26 6.91 19.70
C ALA A 489 -7.76 5.55 20.22
N PRO A 490 -8.64 4.54 20.37
CA PRO A 490 -8.28 3.27 20.98
C PRO A 490 -7.27 2.51 20.11
N THR A 491 -6.08 2.28 20.66
CA THR A 491 -4.96 1.63 19.96
C THR A 491 -4.06 0.81 20.88
N VAL A 492 -3.34 -0.15 20.31
CA VAL A 492 -2.23 -0.87 20.96
C VAL A 492 -0.94 -0.68 20.17
N HIS A 493 0.20 -0.98 20.79
CA HIS A 493 1.47 -1.08 20.07
C HIS A 493 1.45 -2.33 19.17
N ASP A 494 1.83 -2.14 17.91
CA ASP A 494 1.75 -3.14 16.84
C ASP A 494 2.61 -4.38 17.16
N PRO A 495 2.00 -5.55 17.46
CA PRO A 495 2.74 -6.74 17.89
C PRO A 495 3.64 -7.30 16.79
N ASP A 496 3.27 -7.11 15.52
CA ASP A 496 3.96 -7.72 14.37
C ASP A 496 5.24 -6.97 13.97
N THR A 497 5.49 -5.80 14.58
CA THR A 497 6.66 -4.95 14.30
C THR A 497 7.89 -5.43 15.06
N ALA A 498 8.43 -6.56 14.64
CA ALA A 498 9.58 -7.22 15.26
C ALA A 498 10.85 -6.36 15.31
N PHE A 499 11.10 -5.55 14.27
CA PHE A 499 12.36 -4.82 14.10
C PHE A 499 12.14 -3.33 13.81
N LEU A 500 13.12 -2.53 14.19
CA LEU A 500 13.34 -1.17 13.69
C LEU A 500 14.43 -1.23 12.62
N GLN A 501 14.10 -0.87 11.38
CA GLN A 501 15.08 -0.62 10.33
C GLN A 501 15.60 0.82 10.45
N ILE A 502 16.92 0.96 10.31
CA ILE A 502 17.65 2.22 10.46
C ILE A 502 18.54 2.39 9.23
N ARG A 503 18.34 3.47 8.45
CA ARG A 503 19.34 3.94 7.47
C ARG A 503 20.06 5.13 8.10
N VAL A 504 21.38 5.10 8.07
CA VAL A 504 22.24 6.20 8.53
C VAL A 504 22.72 6.95 7.30
N LEU A 505 22.32 8.20 7.15
CA LEU A 505 22.72 9.05 6.03
C LEU A 505 23.54 10.24 6.50
N VAL A 506 24.58 10.58 5.75
CA VAL A 506 25.47 11.73 6.02
C VAL A 506 25.30 12.78 4.93
N ARG A 507 25.41 14.06 5.29
CA ARG A 507 25.30 15.18 4.33
C ARG A 507 26.66 15.55 3.74
N PRO A 508 26.91 15.31 2.44
CA PRO A 508 28.05 15.91 1.74
C PRO A 508 27.84 17.41 1.49
N PRO A 509 28.84 18.12 0.93
CA PRO A 509 28.64 19.49 0.48
C PRO A 509 27.58 19.58 -0.62
N LYS A 510 26.97 20.77 -0.77
CA LYS A 510 26.01 21.02 -1.84
C LYS A 510 26.63 20.75 -3.21
N PHE A 511 25.83 20.18 -4.11
CA PHE A 511 26.20 19.77 -5.46
C PHE A 511 27.13 18.53 -5.56
N ASP A 512 27.35 17.76 -4.49
CA ASP A 512 27.96 16.42 -4.64
C ASP A 512 27.04 15.49 -5.46
N PRO A 513 27.50 14.90 -6.58
CA PRO A 513 26.69 14.03 -7.43
C PRO A 513 26.30 12.70 -6.78
N GLN A 514 26.84 12.34 -5.60
CA GLN A 514 26.38 11.18 -4.83
C GLN A 514 25.15 11.49 -3.97
N ALA A 515 24.86 12.76 -3.70
CA ALA A 515 23.75 13.15 -2.83
C ALA A 515 22.38 12.87 -3.49
N ASP A 516 21.43 12.43 -2.69
CA ASP A 516 20.02 12.29 -3.07
C ASP A 516 19.30 13.65 -3.21
N ALA A 517 18.00 13.61 -3.46
CA ALA A 517 17.18 14.81 -3.64
C ALA A 517 17.10 15.70 -2.38
N ASP A 518 17.30 15.14 -1.19
CA ASP A 518 17.31 15.85 0.09
C ASP A 518 18.74 16.30 0.49
N GLY A 519 19.76 15.93 -0.29
CA GLY A 519 21.14 16.32 -0.09
C GLY A 519 21.92 15.38 0.83
N PHE A 520 21.55 14.12 0.95
CA PHE A 520 22.20 13.11 1.81
C PHE A 520 22.74 11.90 1.02
N VAL A 521 23.64 11.15 1.65
CA VAL A 521 24.20 9.88 1.12
C VAL A 521 24.02 8.79 2.18
N GLU A 522 23.48 7.62 1.80
CA GLU A 522 23.42 6.46 2.70
C GLU A 522 24.83 5.96 3.01
N TRP A 523 25.24 6.03 4.28
CA TRP A 523 26.51 5.49 4.76
C TRP A 523 26.37 3.99 5.02
N TYR A 524 25.36 3.59 5.80
CA TYR A 524 25.01 2.19 6.00
C TYR A 524 23.54 2.02 6.43
N ARG A 525 23.11 0.75 6.46
CA ARG A 525 21.78 0.33 6.90
C ARG A 525 21.93 -0.80 7.91
N THR A 526 21.12 -0.74 8.96
CA THR A 526 21.14 -1.70 10.06
C THR A 526 19.72 -1.94 10.60
N THR A 527 19.56 -2.91 11.49
CA THR A 527 18.28 -3.18 12.19
C THR A 527 18.50 -3.38 13.68
N ARG A 528 17.45 -3.19 14.48
CA ARG A 528 17.42 -3.55 15.90
C ARG A 528 16.09 -4.23 16.23
N ALA A 529 16.12 -5.27 17.06
CA ALA A 529 14.88 -5.88 17.54
C ALA A 529 14.19 -4.96 18.56
N PHE A 530 12.86 -4.81 18.45
CA PHE A 530 12.07 -4.27 19.54
C PHE A 530 12.01 -5.29 20.71
N PRO A 531 11.74 -4.85 21.94
CA PRO A 531 11.45 -5.75 23.04
C PRO A 531 10.32 -6.75 22.70
N VAL A 532 10.38 -7.93 23.32
CA VAL A 532 9.36 -8.98 23.18
C VAL A 532 8.00 -8.50 23.73
N VAL A 533 8.02 -7.72 24.80
CA VAL A 533 6.83 -7.05 25.35
C VAL A 533 6.52 -5.83 24.48
N SER A 534 5.41 -5.85 23.75
CA SER A 534 5.06 -4.80 22.78
C SER A 534 4.82 -3.42 23.40
N THR A 535 4.53 -3.35 24.71
CA THR A 535 4.38 -2.12 25.48
C THR A 535 5.69 -1.55 26.03
N GLN A 536 6.84 -2.15 25.71
CA GLN A 536 8.16 -1.60 26.05
C GLN A 536 8.80 -0.93 24.83
N PRO A 537 9.41 0.26 24.99
CA PRO A 537 10.11 0.93 23.90
C PRO A 537 11.49 0.30 23.66
N LEU A 538 12.01 0.51 22.45
CA LEU A 538 13.40 0.28 22.12
C LEU A 538 14.22 1.52 22.49
N ASP A 539 15.12 1.39 23.47
CA ASP A 539 16.15 2.39 23.76
C ASP A 539 17.30 2.27 22.76
N LEU A 540 17.24 3.05 21.67
CA LEU A 540 18.23 3.07 20.61
C LEU A 540 19.46 3.89 21.04
N ALA A 541 20.45 3.23 21.63
CA ALA A 541 21.72 3.84 22.00
C ALA A 541 22.51 4.33 20.76
N LEU A 542 23.14 5.50 20.86
CA LEU A 542 23.97 6.10 19.82
C LEU A 542 25.41 6.24 20.35
N ALA A 543 26.38 5.66 19.64
CA ALA A 543 27.79 5.75 19.98
C ALA A 543 28.47 6.80 19.08
N TRP A 544 28.77 7.97 19.66
CA TRP A 544 29.50 9.05 18.99
C TRP A 544 31.00 8.79 19.06
N GLN A 545 31.66 8.83 17.91
CA GLN A 545 33.09 8.63 17.76
C GLN A 545 33.71 9.83 17.02
N ASP A 546 34.97 10.12 17.32
CA ASP A 546 35.74 11.16 16.64
C ASP A 546 36.58 10.51 15.53
N ALA A 547 36.51 11.00 14.29
CA ALA A 547 37.30 10.52 13.14
C ALA A 547 37.53 11.61 12.08
N ALA A 548 38.65 11.50 11.37
CA ALA A 548 39.01 12.45 10.30
C ALA A 548 38.17 12.18 9.03
N ASP A 549 37.95 10.90 8.71
CA ASP A 549 37.10 10.44 7.62
C ASP A 549 36.07 9.44 8.13
N TYR A 550 34.80 9.59 7.73
CA TYR A 550 33.75 8.70 8.21
C TYR A 550 33.92 7.23 7.81
N ARG A 551 34.77 6.96 6.81
CA ARG A 551 35.10 5.62 6.32
C ARG A 551 36.11 4.87 7.22
N GLU A 552 36.70 5.55 8.20
CA GLU A 552 37.64 4.96 9.17
C GLU A 552 36.92 4.21 10.30
N ILE A 553 35.64 4.49 10.54
CA ILE A 553 34.84 3.84 11.58
C ILE A 553 34.43 2.43 11.13
N ASP A 554 34.74 1.44 11.98
CA ASP A 554 34.28 0.07 11.77
C ASP A 554 32.74 -0.02 11.92
N ILE A 555 32.09 -0.29 10.79
CA ILE A 555 30.66 -0.57 10.68
C ILE A 555 30.36 -2.06 10.47
N SER A 556 31.34 -2.95 10.52
CA SER A 556 31.13 -4.39 10.30
C SER A 556 30.09 -4.98 11.26
N GLY A 557 30.15 -4.59 12.54
CA GLY A 557 29.15 -4.93 13.56
C GLY A 557 27.78 -4.26 13.38
N GLN A 558 27.62 -3.34 12.42
CA GLN A 558 26.34 -2.74 12.03
C GLN A 558 25.69 -3.44 10.84
N LEU A 559 26.38 -4.39 10.19
CA LEU A 559 25.93 -5.10 9.00
C LEU A 559 25.57 -6.54 9.35
N GLY A 560 24.41 -7.01 8.91
CA GLY A 560 23.90 -8.33 9.26
C GLY A 560 22.47 -8.57 8.78
N ALA A 561 21.89 -9.71 9.16
CA ALA A 561 20.50 -10.01 8.86
C ALA A 561 19.55 -9.33 9.86
N ASP A 562 18.27 -9.22 9.51
CA ASP A 562 17.23 -8.66 10.37
C ASP A 562 17.23 -9.37 11.73
N GLY A 563 17.43 -8.60 12.82
CA GLY A 563 17.40 -9.12 14.19
C GLY A 563 18.70 -9.77 14.69
N THR A 564 19.74 -9.92 13.88
CA THR A 564 21.05 -10.45 14.36
C THR A 564 21.96 -9.37 14.93
N ILE A 565 21.57 -8.11 14.84
CA ILE A 565 22.41 -6.94 15.13
C ILE A 565 21.97 -6.30 16.44
N ALA A 566 22.93 -6.05 17.34
CA ALA A 566 22.72 -5.51 18.67
C ALA A 566 23.75 -4.41 19.00
N GLY A 567 23.55 -3.71 20.12
CA GLY A 567 24.43 -2.62 20.56
C GLY A 567 24.11 -1.27 19.90
N PRO A 568 24.92 -0.23 20.16
CA PRO A 568 24.64 1.13 19.72
C PRO A 568 24.75 1.30 18.20
N VAL A 569 24.15 2.37 17.66
CA VAL A 569 24.38 2.84 16.29
C VAL A 569 25.63 3.71 16.28
N ASN A 570 26.62 3.38 15.46
CA ASN A 570 27.87 4.14 15.35
C ASN A 570 27.64 5.43 14.54
N LEU A 571 27.93 6.59 15.14
CA LEU A 571 27.84 7.92 14.55
C LEU A 571 29.14 8.68 14.79
N ILE A 572 29.34 9.77 14.05
CA ILE A 572 30.59 10.55 14.08
C ILE A 572 30.28 12.00 14.41
N THR A 573 31.17 12.63 15.16
CA THR A 573 31.11 14.06 15.46
C THR A 573 31.51 14.93 14.25
N ALA A 574 31.21 16.22 14.34
CA ALA A 574 31.43 17.22 13.29
C ALA A 574 30.84 16.84 11.92
N ARG A 575 29.67 16.17 11.89
CA ARG A 575 28.91 15.81 10.67
C ARG A 575 27.44 16.14 10.84
N ASP A 576 26.77 16.49 9.74
CA ASP A 576 25.30 16.56 9.70
C ASP A 576 24.76 15.15 9.31
N PHE A 577 24.11 14.48 10.25
CA PHE A 577 23.52 13.14 10.07
C PHE A 577 22.01 13.18 9.97
N ARG A 578 21.45 12.23 9.22
CA ARG A 578 20.02 11.90 9.18
C ARG A 578 19.84 10.42 9.48
N LEU A 579 19.03 10.11 10.49
CA LEU A 579 18.52 8.77 10.73
C LEU A 579 17.13 8.64 10.11
N GLU A 580 17.01 7.71 9.18
CA GLU A 580 15.73 7.27 8.63
C GLU A 580 15.30 5.98 9.34
N LEU A 581 14.14 6.02 9.98
CA LEU A 581 13.62 4.98 10.85
C LEU A 581 12.31 4.42 10.31
N ARG A 582 12.19 3.09 10.25
CA ARG A 582 10.98 2.38 9.81
C ARG A 582 10.72 1.17 10.69
N ALA A 583 9.48 0.96 11.12
CA ALA A 583 9.07 -0.33 11.67
C ALA A 583 9.14 -1.41 10.58
N LEU A 584 9.54 -2.62 10.95
CA LEU A 584 9.75 -3.74 10.02
C LEU A 584 9.20 -5.03 10.63
N GLY A 585 8.30 -5.68 9.89
CA GLY A 585 7.75 -7.00 10.23
C GLY A 585 8.70 -8.15 9.90
N HIS A 586 8.47 -9.30 10.55
CA HIS A 586 9.19 -10.56 10.26
C HIS A 586 9.17 -10.92 8.76
N ASN A 587 10.21 -11.62 8.29
CA ASN A 587 10.32 -12.05 6.89
C ASN A 587 9.47 -13.29 6.60
N ASP A 588 8.15 -13.12 6.68
CA ASP A 588 7.17 -14.18 6.47
C ASP A 588 6.06 -13.70 5.50
N LEU A 589 6.10 -14.21 4.27
CA LEU A 589 5.08 -13.94 3.23
C LEU A 589 3.88 -14.90 3.31
N SER A 590 3.85 -15.80 4.29
CA SER A 590 2.63 -16.51 4.69
C SER A 590 1.77 -15.66 5.64
N TYR A 591 2.39 -14.81 6.46
CA TYR A 591 1.71 -13.82 7.30
C TYR A 591 1.43 -12.50 6.56
N PHE A 592 2.47 -11.89 5.98
CA PHE A 592 2.34 -10.62 5.24
C PHE A 592 2.00 -10.86 3.77
N GLY A 593 1.10 -10.06 3.22
CA GLY A 593 0.62 -10.20 1.84
C GLY A 593 1.67 -9.88 0.76
N SER A 594 2.65 -9.03 1.09
CA SER A 594 3.74 -8.63 0.20
C SER A 594 4.97 -8.20 1.00
N PRO A 595 6.16 -8.04 0.37
CA PRO A 595 7.32 -7.43 1.03
C PRO A 595 7.03 -6.01 1.53
N ASP A 596 6.28 -5.21 0.77
CA ASP A 596 5.95 -3.82 1.13
C ASP A 596 5.01 -3.75 2.34
N ALA A 597 4.10 -4.72 2.49
CA ALA A 597 3.23 -4.84 3.67
C ALA A 597 4.01 -5.12 4.98
N ARG A 598 5.32 -5.43 4.91
CA ARG A 598 6.20 -5.55 6.07
C ARG A 598 6.89 -4.24 6.45
N VAL A 599 7.03 -3.29 5.52
CA VAL A 599 7.90 -2.11 5.65
C VAL A 599 7.08 -0.89 6.02
N GLY A 600 7.30 -0.38 7.23
CA GLY A 600 6.57 0.76 7.76
C GLY A 600 6.89 2.10 7.08
N ARG A 601 6.06 3.09 7.43
CA ARG A 601 6.27 4.48 7.01
C ARG A 601 7.54 5.06 7.62
N LEU A 602 8.12 6.02 6.90
CA LEU A 602 9.38 6.65 7.29
C LEU A 602 9.17 7.71 8.38
N GLN A 603 9.93 7.59 9.46
CA GLN A 603 10.21 8.65 10.43
C GLN A 603 11.65 9.13 10.25
N VAL A 604 11.91 10.42 10.47
CA VAL A 604 13.22 11.04 10.25
C VAL A 604 13.68 11.77 11.51
N ILE A 605 14.96 11.68 11.84
CA ILE A 605 15.62 12.52 12.85
C ILE A 605 16.95 13.03 12.29
N ASP A 606 17.15 14.34 12.32
CA ASP A 606 18.41 14.98 11.94
C ASP A 606 19.25 15.28 13.19
N PHE A 607 20.56 15.04 13.11
CA PHE A 607 21.52 15.26 14.21
C PHE A 607 22.74 16.03 13.73
N HIS A 608 23.32 16.81 14.64
CA HIS A 608 24.67 17.35 14.51
C HIS A 608 25.31 17.37 15.90
N ALA A 609 26.45 16.72 16.05
CA ALA A 609 27.26 16.74 17.27
C ALA A 609 28.62 17.39 16.96
N VAL A 610 29.15 18.18 17.90
CA VAL A 610 30.46 18.83 17.79
C VAL A 610 31.56 17.86 18.25
N ALA A 611 32.69 17.84 17.55
CA ALA A 611 33.85 17.02 17.91
C ALA A 611 34.57 17.53 19.15
N THR A 612 35.36 16.67 19.80
CA THR A 612 36.21 17.08 20.92
C THR A 612 37.40 17.92 20.45
N GLU A 613 37.88 18.85 21.29
CA GLU A 613 39.05 19.68 20.97
C GLU A 613 40.31 18.85 20.70
N ILE A 614 40.45 17.70 21.37
CA ILE A 614 41.57 16.76 21.19
C ILE A 614 41.48 16.09 19.81
N ALA A 615 40.29 15.69 19.36
CA ALA A 615 40.10 15.10 18.03
C ALA A 615 40.34 16.09 16.89
N GLU A 616 40.06 17.38 17.11
CA GLU A 616 40.35 18.44 16.14
C GLU A 616 41.76 19.03 16.27
N SER A 617 42.60 18.47 17.16
CA SER A 617 44.03 18.74 17.14
C SER A 617 44.66 18.16 15.86
N GLY A 618 45.56 18.92 15.22
CA GLY A 618 46.21 18.49 13.98
C GLY A 618 45.32 18.50 12.72
N ILE A 619 44.27 19.33 12.68
CA ILE A 619 43.34 19.44 11.53
C ILE A 619 44.00 19.77 10.17
N LEU A 620 45.20 20.35 10.19
CA LEU A 620 45.98 20.65 8.99
C LEU A 620 47.05 19.58 8.77
N ARG A 621 47.00 18.89 7.63
CA ARG A 621 48.02 17.90 7.24
C ARG A 621 49.38 18.60 7.13
N PRO A 622 50.45 18.07 7.76
CA PRO A 622 51.78 18.67 7.66
C PRO A 622 52.30 18.61 6.22
N LEU A 623 52.72 19.77 5.70
CA LEU A 623 53.34 19.91 4.38
C LEU A 623 54.83 20.29 4.50
N PRO A 624 55.68 19.91 3.54
CA PRO A 624 57.04 20.46 3.44
C PRO A 624 57.00 22.00 3.42
N PRO A 625 57.98 22.70 4.05
CA PRO A 625 57.99 24.17 4.08
C PRO A 625 57.94 24.83 2.69
N SER A 626 58.50 24.17 1.66
CA SER A 626 58.49 24.59 0.24
C SER A 626 57.12 24.54 -0.45
N ASP A 627 56.18 23.84 0.17
CA ASP A 627 54.85 23.55 -0.37
C ASP A 627 53.79 24.28 0.46
N MET A 628 54.01 24.38 1.78
CA MET A 628 53.22 25.21 2.70
C MET A 628 53.33 26.70 2.38
N LEU A 629 54.52 27.21 2.07
CA LEU A 629 54.74 28.57 1.58
C LEU A 629 55.60 28.55 0.32
N ARG A 630 55.01 28.95 -0.80
CA ARG A 630 55.70 29.04 -2.09
C ARG A 630 55.66 30.47 -2.63
N SER A 631 56.81 31.14 -2.56
CA SER A 631 57.00 32.48 -3.13
C SER A 631 57.53 32.40 -4.57
N VAL A 632 56.76 32.93 -5.51
CA VAL A 632 57.07 32.92 -6.95
C VAL A 632 57.28 34.35 -7.43
N TYR A 633 58.45 34.64 -8.00
CA TYR A 633 58.70 35.92 -8.69
C TYR A 633 58.53 35.75 -10.20
N LEU A 634 57.42 36.22 -10.73
CA LEU A 634 57.12 36.10 -12.16
C LEU A 634 57.76 37.26 -12.94
N ARG A 635 58.62 36.91 -13.89
CA ARG A 635 59.14 37.85 -14.88
C ARG A 635 58.08 38.07 -15.98
N PRO A 636 57.83 39.31 -16.42
CA PRO A 636 57.04 39.59 -17.62
C PRO A 636 57.52 38.74 -18.80
N ASP A 637 56.61 38.41 -19.71
CA ASP A 637 56.99 37.64 -20.88
C ASP A 637 58.03 38.39 -21.73
N PRO A 638 59.02 37.67 -22.29
CA PRO A 638 60.06 38.28 -23.11
C PRO A 638 59.42 38.91 -24.34
N ILE A 639 59.65 40.21 -24.54
CA ILE A 639 59.18 40.93 -25.72
C ILE A 639 59.95 40.42 -26.95
N GLY A 640 59.37 39.44 -27.64
CA GLY A 640 59.83 38.96 -28.94
C GLY A 640 60.40 37.54 -28.96
N ALA A 641 59.52 36.55 -29.13
CA ALA A 641 59.81 35.35 -29.92
C ALA A 641 58.72 35.21 -31.00
N LYS A 642 59.12 34.90 -32.24
CA LYS A 642 58.31 35.13 -33.45
C LYS A 642 56.99 34.33 -33.49
N ALA A 643 55.87 35.04 -33.58
CA ALA A 643 54.71 34.63 -34.37
C ALA A 643 54.44 35.71 -35.43
N ALA A 644 54.14 35.32 -36.66
CA ALA A 644 54.09 36.26 -37.78
C ALA A 644 52.82 37.13 -37.79
N LEU A 645 53.02 38.44 -37.88
CA LEU A 645 52.13 39.42 -38.53
C LEU A 645 50.63 39.38 -38.17
N ARG A 646 50.28 39.54 -36.87
CA ARG A 646 48.92 39.95 -36.45
C ARG A 646 48.84 40.78 -35.14
N ALA A 647 49.96 41.38 -34.72
CA ALA A 647 50.13 41.96 -33.39
C ALA A 647 49.91 43.49 -33.33
N VAL A 648 48.68 43.96 -33.62
CA VAL A 648 48.26 45.38 -33.35
C VAL A 648 46.91 45.46 -32.61
N LEU A 649 46.19 44.34 -32.41
CA LEU A 649 44.86 44.31 -31.76
C LEU A 649 44.76 43.37 -30.54
N ALA A 650 45.88 42.81 -30.05
CA ALA A 650 45.90 41.81 -28.99
C ALA A 650 46.86 42.17 -27.83
N GLN A 651 46.89 43.44 -27.41
CA GLN A 651 47.69 43.88 -26.26
C GLN A 651 46.93 43.88 -24.92
N ASN A 652 45.63 43.53 -24.93
CA ASN A 652 44.79 43.41 -23.72
C ASN A 652 44.38 41.95 -23.44
N GLU A 653 44.99 40.95 -24.09
CA GLU A 653 44.74 39.55 -23.71
C GLU A 653 45.68 39.15 -22.55
N PRO A 654 45.14 38.52 -21.48
CA PRO A 654 45.93 37.79 -20.49
C PRO A 654 47.01 36.93 -21.13
N SER A 655 48.28 37.07 -20.73
CA SER A 655 49.29 36.12 -21.22
C SER A 655 49.05 34.75 -20.57
N PRO A 656 48.73 33.68 -21.33
CA PRO A 656 48.46 32.38 -20.73
C PRO A 656 49.72 31.79 -20.06
N ALA A 657 50.89 32.31 -20.43
CA ALA A 657 52.19 31.90 -19.91
C ALA A 657 52.45 32.38 -18.47
N LEU A 658 52.00 33.57 -18.04
CA LEU A 658 52.18 34.02 -16.66
C LEU A 658 51.33 33.17 -15.70
N LEU A 659 50.03 33.04 -15.98
CA LEU A 659 49.13 32.26 -15.14
C LEU A 659 49.43 30.76 -15.21
N GLY A 660 49.80 30.22 -16.37
CA GLY A 660 50.23 28.83 -16.52
C GLY A 660 51.49 28.49 -15.71
N ARG A 661 52.43 29.45 -15.56
CA ARG A 661 53.60 29.28 -14.68
C ARG A 661 53.22 29.30 -13.20
N LEU A 662 52.28 30.16 -12.80
CA LEU A 662 51.77 30.18 -11.43
C LEU A 662 51.00 28.90 -11.10
N ALA A 663 50.10 28.45 -12.00
CA ALA A 663 49.36 27.20 -11.85
C ALA A 663 50.30 25.99 -11.74
N ALA A 664 51.32 25.90 -12.59
CA ALA A 664 52.33 24.84 -12.52
C ALA A 664 53.14 24.89 -11.21
N ALA A 665 53.43 26.09 -10.68
CA ALA A 665 54.11 26.25 -9.40
C ALA A 665 53.25 25.85 -8.20
N LEU A 666 51.93 26.02 -8.27
CA LEU A 666 50.99 25.74 -7.17
C LEU A 666 50.26 24.39 -7.30
N ASP A 667 50.60 23.59 -8.31
CA ASP A 667 49.95 22.29 -8.57
C ASP A 667 48.44 22.43 -8.86
N LEU A 668 48.10 23.43 -9.70
CA LEU A 668 46.75 23.85 -10.09
C LEU A 668 46.54 23.79 -11.61
N MET A 669 45.31 24.06 -12.05
CA MET A 669 44.95 24.29 -13.44
C MET A 669 44.71 25.79 -13.71
N ALA A 670 45.05 26.23 -14.92
CA ALA A 670 44.73 27.56 -15.44
C ALA A 670 43.79 27.44 -16.65
N ASP A 671 42.75 28.27 -16.69
CA ASP A 671 41.84 28.43 -17.82
C ASP A 671 41.64 29.93 -18.09
N GLY A 672 42.25 30.44 -19.16
CA GLY A 672 42.32 31.89 -19.42
C GLY A 672 42.95 32.67 -18.25
N PRO A 673 42.26 33.68 -17.68
CA PRO A 673 42.70 34.42 -16.49
C PRO A 673 42.35 33.74 -15.13
N MET A 674 41.76 32.53 -15.14
CA MET A 674 41.27 31.84 -13.94
C MET A 674 42.20 30.71 -13.46
N LEU A 675 42.45 30.64 -12.15
CA LEU A 675 43.03 29.47 -11.46
C LEU A 675 41.93 28.62 -10.85
N MET A 676 42.08 27.30 -10.94
CA MET A 676 41.18 26.31 -10.34
C MET A 676 41.92 25.05 -9.91
N GLY A 677 41.29 24.26 -9.04
CA GLY A 677 41.78 22.94 -8.65
C GLY A 677 41.88 21.96 -9.82
N ARG A 678 42.60 20.86 -9.59
CA ARG A 678 42.61 19.73 -10.53
C ARG A 678 41.26 19.02 -10.55
N ILE A 679 41.04 18.24 -11.61
CA ILE A 679 39.97 17.24 -11.67
C ILE A 679 40.10 16.32 -10.45
N GLY A 680 39.05 16.26 -9.63
CA GLY A 680 38.99 15.47 -8.39
C GLY A 680 39.36 16.21 -7.10
N ASP A 681 40.12 17.31 -7.19
CA ASP A 681 40.57 18.11 -6.04
C ASP A 681 39.51 19.15 -5.64
N ARG A 682 39.07 19.13 -4.38
CA ARG A 682 38.36 20.28 -3.78
C ARG A 682 39.39 21.30 -3.29
N VAL A 683 39.41 22.47 -3.94
CA VAL A 683 40.29 23.61 -3.60
C VAL A 683 39.44 24.81 -3.22
N VAL A 684 39.88 25.59 -2.24
CA VAL A 684 39.28 26.87 -1.82
C VAL A 684 40.35 27.96 -1.83
N PHE A 685 40.04 29.12 -2.41
CA PHE A 685 40.97 30.23 -2.56
C PHE A 685 40.65 31.41 -1.63
N GLY A 686 41.70 32.05 -1.11
CA GLY A 686 41.65 33.43 -0.62
C GLY A 686 42.73 34.26 -1.32
N CYS A 687 42.55 35.56 -1.45
CA CYS A 687 43.53 36.41 -2.13
C CYS A 687 43.56 37.83 -1.58
N ALA A 688 44.75 38.44 -1.59
CA ALA A 688 44.97 39.82 -1.18
C ALA A 688 46.02 40.52 -2.06
N HIS A 689 45.93 41.85 -2.11
CA HIS A 689 46.86 42.73 -2.84
C HIS A 689 46.91 42.50 -4.38
N LEU A 690 45.94 41.79 -4.94
CA LEU A 690 45.71 41.59 -6.38
C LEU A 690 44.24 41.86 -6.70
N THR A 691 43.97 42.46 -7.86
CA THR A 691 42.62 42.69 -8.37
C THR A 691 42.03 41.38 -8.89
N HIS A 692 41.02 40.83 -8.21
CA HIS A 692 40.51 39.50 -8.48
C HIS A 692 38.99 39.36 -8.25
N HIS A 693 38.42 38.32 -8.85
CA HIS A 693 37.08 37.83 -8.60
C HIS A 693 37.15 36.35 -8.19
N ALA A 694 36.77 36.04 -6.95
CA ALA A 694 36.60 34.66 -6.51
C ALA A 694 35.21 34.14 -6.93
N ALA A 695 35.10 32.85 -7.21
CA ALA A 695 33.80 32.20 -7.35
C ALA A 695 32.98 32.30 -6.05
N PRO A 696 31.62 32.23 -6.08
CA PRO A 696 30.80 32.31 -4.86
C PRO A 696 31.06 31.19 -3.83
N ASP A 697 31.65 30.07 -4.26
CA ASP A 697 32.12 28.98 -3.39
C ASP A 697 33.63 29.02 -3.12
N ALA A 698 34.30 30.09 -3.57
CA ALA A 698 35.74 30.29 -3.58
C ALA A 698 36.55 29.14 -4.26
N SER A 699 35.92 28.32 -5.11
CA SER A 699 36.57 27.15 -5.73
C SER A 699 37.46 27.46 -6.95
N SER A 700 37.37 28.69 -7.45
CA SER A 700 38.27 29.26 -8.45
C SER A 700 38.45 30.76 -8.19
N ILE A 701 39.53 31.31 -8.74
CA ILE A 701 39.86 32.73 -8.66
C ILE A 701 40.30 33.24 -10.04
N GLU A 702 39.67 34.32 -10.50
CA GLU A 702 39.96 35.00 -11.76
C GLU A 702 40.65 36.33 -11.49
N PHE A 703 41.79 36.58 -12.14
CA PHE A 703 42.52 37.85 -11.99
C PHE A 703 42.04 38.86 -13.03
N ALA A 704 41.71 40.08 -12.59
CA ALA A 704 41.18 41.12 -13.47
C ALA A 704 42.25 41.63 -14.45
N ASP A 705 43.50 41.74 -13.99
CA ASP A 705 44.67 41.97 -14.85
C ASP A 705 45.83 41.05 -14.43
N PRO A 706 46.09 39.94 -15.14
CA PRO A 706 47.22 39.06 -14.83
C PRO A 706 48.60 39.69 -15.14
N ALA A 707 48.69 40.89 -15.70
CA ALA A 707 49.95 41.66 -15.70
C ALA A 707 50.37 42.07 -14.27
N GLU A 708 49.42 42.20 -13.33
CA GLU A 708 49.71 42.41 -11.89
C GLU A 708 50.54 41.26 -11.29
N LEU A 709 50.47 40.05 -11.85
CA LEU A 709 51.25 38.91 -11.35
C LEU A 709 52.77 39.08 -11.57
N ALA A 710 53.19 39.97 -12.47
CA ALA A 710 54.59 40.15 -12.82
C ALA A 710 55.27 41.26 -12.00
N ARG A 711 56.61 41.19 -11.87
CA ARG A 711 57.47 42.16 -11.15
C ARG A 711 57.24 42.25 -9.63
N GLN A 712 56.42 41.39 -9.05
CA GLN A 712 56.25 41.26 -7.60
C GLN A 712 56.36 39.80 -7.13
N TRP A 713 56.54 39.61 -5.83
CA TRP A 713 56.54 38.29 -5.21
C TRP A 713 55.11 37.85 -4.97
N ILE A 714 54.70 36.77 -5.61
CA ILE A 714 53.43 36.10 -5.37
C ILE A 714 53.69 35.03 -4.30
N ASN A 715 53.24 35.28 -3.08
CA ASN A 715 53.35 34.37 -1.95
C ASN A 715 52.08 33.52 -1.88
N ALA A 716 52.19 32.23 -2.16
CA ALA A 716 51.10 31.29 -1.99
C ALA A 716 51.29 30.50 -0.70
N VAL A 717 50.37 30.65 0.25
CA VAL A 717 50.26 29.74 1.41
C VAL A 717 49.31 28.62 1.03
N GLN A 718 49.75 27.37 1.13
CA GLN A 718 48.90 26.20 0.94
C GLN A 718 48.77 25.45 2.27
N VAL A 719 47.54 25.07 2.62
CA VAL A 719 47.28 24.11 3.70
C VAL A 719 46.28 23.06 3.20
N VAL A 720 46.37 21.86 3.75
CA VAL A 720 45.45 20.76 3.45
C VAL A 720 44.67 20.47 4.71
N LEU A 721 43.35 20.68 4.65
CA LEU A 721 42.42 20.26 5.69
C LEU A 721 42.31 18.73 5.62
N ASP A 722 42.78 18.04 6.66
CA ASP A 722 42.86 16.58 6.73
C ASP A 722 41.54 16.00 7.26
N ARG A 723 40.44 16.35 6.57
CA ARG A 723 39.07 15.99 6.91
C ARG A 723 38.29 15.70 5.64
N ASP A 724 37.43 14.67 5.71
CA ASP A 724 36.62 14.31 4.58
C ASP A 724 35.56 15.40 4.24
N TRP A 725 35.06 15.41 3.01
CA TRP A 725 34.17 16.48 2.53
C TRP A 725 32.87 16.65 3.32
N THR A 726 32.40 15.62 4.03
CA THR A 726 31.21 15.68 4.89
C THR A 726 31.45 16.39 6.21
N TRP A 727 32.69 16.78 6.54
CA TRP A 727 33.08 17.45 7.78
C TRP A 727 32.51 18.88 7.92
N ARG A 728 32.05 19.21 9.13
CA ARG A 728 31.26 20.41 9.47
C ARG A 728 31.71 21.07 10.78
N GLY A 729 33.00 20.99 11.13
CA GLY A 729 33.54 21.64 12.33
C GLY A 729 34.05 23.09 12.13
N ALA A 730 34.09 23.59 10.89
CA ALA A 730 34.60 24.95 10.61
C ALA A 730 33.59 26.05 10.93
N GLY A 731 34.07 27.09 11.63
CA GLY A 731 33.42 28.39 11.69
C GLY A 731 33.70 29.25 10.45
N SER A 732 33.13 30.46 10.45
CA SER A 732 33.45 31.54 9.51
C SER A 732 34.05 32.74 10.26
N PRO A 733 35.20 33.29 9.83
CA PRO A 733 36.08 32.76 8.77
C PRO A 733 36.72 31.43 9.18
N THR A 734 37.07 30.58 8.20
CA THR A 734 37.64 29.26 8.46
C THR A 734 39.14 29.32 8.76
N LEU A 735 39.86 30.19 8.05
CA LEU A 735 41.26 30.52 8.35
C LEU A 735 41.47 32.03 8.29
N THR A 736 42.34 32.55 9.17
CA THR A 736 42.80 33.95 9.16
C THR A 736 44.30 33.97 8.87
N ILE A 737 44.71 34.79 7.91
CA ILE A 737 46.09 34.83 7.40
C ILE A 737 46.77 36.10 7.90
N THR A 738 47.91 35.92 8.58
CA THR A 738 48.80 36.99 9.00
C THR A 738 50.15 36.85 8.29
N ARG A 739 50.71 37.97 7.83
CA ARG A 739 52.01 38.03 7.15
C ARG A 739 52.97 38.84 8.00
N THR A 740 54.09 38.23 8.35
CA THR A 740 55.21 38.88 9.05
C THR A 740 56.38 39.01 8.09
N VAL A 741 56.85 40.23 7.87
CA VAL A 741 58.00 40.53 7.00
C VAL A 741 59.18 40.97 7.87
N THR A 742 60.30 40.25 7.72
CA THR A 742 61.59 40.58 8.33
C THR A 742 62.62 40.74 7.22
N LEU A 743 63.46 41.78 7.28
CA LEU A 743 64.55 42.03 6.32
C LEU A 743 65.90 41.72 6.99
N PRO A 744 66.52 40.55 6.73
CA PRO A 744 67.76 40.14 7.41
C PRO A 744 68.93 41.08 7.13
N ASP A 745 69.02 41.58 5.89
CA ASP A 745 70.14 42.37 5.39
C ASP A 745 70.03 43.89 5.72
N ALA A 746 69.03 44.29 6.52
CA ALA A 746 68.77 45.68 6.90
C ALA A 746 68.71 45.83 8.43
N ALA A 747 69.87 45.96 9.06
CA ALA A 747 69.98 46.11 10.52
C ALA A 747 69.14 47.30 11.03
N GLY A 748 68.18 47.02 11.92
CA GLY A 748 67.26 48.02 12.48
C GLY A 748 65.94 48.21 11.70
N ALA A 749 65.70 47.46 10.62
CA ALA A 749 64.40 47.48 9.94
C ALA A 749 63.27 46.93 10.86
N PRO A 750 62.09 47.55 10.89
CA PRO A 750 60.97 47.06 11.70
C PRO A 750 60.45 45.72 11.19
N ILE A 751 60.10 44.82 12.11
CA ILE A 751 59.31 43.63 11.80
C ILE A 751 57.87 44.09 11.59
N GLU A 752 57.38 43.99 10.35
CA GLU A 752 56.02 44.35 10.01
C GLU A 752 55.13 43.10 10.01
N SER A 753 54.15 43.06 10.92
CA SER A 753 53.13 42.02 10.97
C SER A 753 51.75 42.62 10.68
N ALA A 754 51.03 42.06 9.72
CA ALA A 754 49.69 42.51 9.34
C ALA A 754 48.75 41.33 9.07
N GLY A 755 47.47 41.49 9.41
CA GLY A 755 46.41 40.63 8.89
C GLY A 755 46.22 40.91 7.40
N VAL A 756 46.27 39.86 6.57
CA VAL A 756 46.27 39.97 5.11
C VAL A 756 44.93 39.54 4.51
N GLY A 757 44.23 38.61 5.14
CA GLY A 757 42.91 38.18 4.71
C GLY A 757 42.44 36.90 5.40
N THR A 758 41.41 36.29 4.85
CA THR A 758 40.78 35.06 5.35
C THR A 758 40.52 34.07 4.23
N ILE A 759 40.35 32.79 4.57
CA ILE A 759 39.72 31.78 3.71
C ILE A 759 38.43 31.32 4.39
N GLU A 760 37.37 31.15 3.60
CA GLU A 760 36.08 30.65 4.06
C GLU A 760 35.73 29.34 3.32
N LEU A 761 35.56 28.25 4.07
CA LEU A 761 35.18 26.95 3.52
C LEU A 761 33.68 26.89 3.26
N MET A 762 33.28 27.24 2.04
CA MET A 762 31.89 27.10 1.60
C MET A 762 31.49 25.62 1.50
N ASN A 763 30.31 25.27 2.02
CA ASN A 763 29.80 23.90 1.96
C ASN A 763 29.13 23.55 0.62
N SER A 764 29.92 23.66 -0.44
CA SER A 764 29.60 23.27 -1.81
C SER A 764 30.82 22.67 -2.51
N ILE A 765 30.60 21.92 -3.58
CA ILE A 765 31.65 21.54 -4.53
C ILE A 765 31.38 22.13 -5.92
N ASN A 766 32.45 22.28 -6.70
CA ASN A 766 32.39 22.67 -8.10
C ASN A 766 32.45 21.45 -9.05
N VAL A 767 32.22 21.71 -10.33
CA VAL A 767 32.14 20.68 -11.38
C VAL A 767 33.49 20.00 -11.66
N GLN A 768 34.63 20.57 -11.25
CA GLN A 768 35.95 19.95 -11.42
C GLN A 768 36.26 18.97 -10.29
N ALA A 769 36.00 19.35 -9.04
CA ALA A 769 36.11 18.46 -7.88
C ALA A 769 35.16 17.25 -8.01
N ALA A 770 33.95 17.46 -8.54
CA ALA A 770 32.94 16.41 -8.72
C ALA A 770 33.33 15.27 -9.70
N LYS A 771 34.40 15.41 -10.49
CA LYS A 771 34.86 14.42 -11.47
C LYS A 771 36.03 13.62 -10.88
N ASN A 772 35.84 12.31 -10.71
CA ASN A 772 36.80 11.44 -9.98
C ASN A 772 37.22 12.03 -8.61
N PRO A 773 36.25 12.38 -7.75
CA PRO A 773 36.47 13.13 -6.50
C PRO A 773 37.35 12.39 -5.49
N GLU A 774 38.40 13.05 -5.00
CA GLU A 774 39.14 12.61 -3.82
C GLU A 774 38.55 13.28 -2.57
N ARG A 775 37.76 12.50 -1.81
CA ARG A 775 36.92 13.03 -0.72
C ARG A 775 37.61 13.14 0.64
N SER A 776 38.82 12.61 0.81
CA SER A 776 39.51 12.54 2.12
C SER A 776 40.10 13.86 2.62
N PHE A 777 40.22 14.89 1.77
CA PHE A 777 40.80 16.18 2.16
C PHE A 777 40.21 17.36 1.38
N THR A 778 40.48 18.59 1.85
CA THR A 778 40.24 19.84 1.10
C THR A 778 41.50 20.70 1.09
N ARG A 779 41.94 21.18 -0.08
CA ARG A 779 43.07 22.12 -0.21
C ARG A 779 42.57 23.55 0.00
N MET A 780 43.30 24.35 0.77
CA MET A 780 43.05 25.78 0.94
C MET A 780 44.30 26.56 0.54
N ILE A 781 44.16 27.54 -0.35
CA ILE A 781 45.27 28.29 -0.94
C ILE A 781 45.03 29.79 -0.79
N PHE A 782 45.92 30.46 -0.07
CA PHE A 782 45.92 31.91 0.03
C PHE A 782 46.98 32.52 -0.89
N ILE A 783 46.60 33.45 -1.76
CA ILE A 783 47.51 34.13 -2.69
C ILE A 783 47.69 35.58 -2.24
N ASP A 784 48.94 35.99 -2.01
CA ASP A 784 49.28 37.34 -1.55
C ASP A 784 50.38 37.94 -2.44
N ALA A 785 50.12 39.13 -2.97
CA ALA A 785 51.15 39.91 -3.65
C ALA A 785 51.95 40.79 -2.67
N LEU A 786 53.27 40.70 -2.77
CA LEU A 786 54.21 41.56 -2.06
C LEU A 786 55.18 42.21 -3.06
N PRO A 787 55.09 43.54 -3.28
CA PRO A 787 56.06 44.28 -4.08
C PRO A 787 57.49 44.11 -3.52
N PRO A 788 58.52 44.04 -4.37
CA PRO A 788 59.90 43.92 -3.91
C PRO A 788 60.29 45.20 -3.17
N ARG A 789 60.71 45.09 -1.91
CA ARG A 789 61.16 46.25 -1.13
C ARG A 789 62.43 46.83 -1.73
N LEU A 790 62.37 48.10 -2.07
CA LEU A 790 63.49 48.86 -2.59
C LEU A 790 64.33 49.41 -1.43
N GLY A 791 65.66 49.34 -1.56
CA GLY A 791 66.57 50.02 -0.65
C GLY A 791 66.58 51.54 -0.87
N SER A 792 67.35 52.27 -0.06
CA SER A 792 67.45 53.74 -0.08
C SER A 792 67.90 54.34 -1.42
N GLY A 793 68.43 53.54 -2.36
CA GLY A 793 68.76 53.94 -3.73
C GLY A 793 67.74 53.55 -4.81
N GLN A 794 66.51 53.17 -4.45
CA GLN A 794 65.49 52.58 -5.35
C GLN A 794 65.92 51.29 -6.10
N ILE A 795 66.94 50.60 -5.60
CA ILE A 795 67.39 49.30 -6.11
C ILE A 795 66.77 48.19 -5.24
N PRO A 796 66.25 47.09 -5.81
CA PRO A 796 65.79 45.94 -5.03
C PRO A 796 66.90 45.37 -4.14
N ILE A 797 66.60 45.12 -2.87
CA ILE A 797 67.55 44.51 -1.93
C ILE A 797 67.85 43.08 -2.40
N ARG A 798 69.14 42.73 -2.50
CA ARG A 798 69.56 41.38 -2.95
C ARG A 798 69.48 40.39 -1.79
N ASN A 799 68.52 39.46 -1.84
CA ASN A 799 68.58 38.25 -1.02
C ASN A 799 69.85 37.44 -1.38
N GLY A 800 70.68 37.13 -0.38
CA GLY A 800 71.96 36.46 -0.57
C GLY A 800 71.85 34.99 -0.98
N GLY A 801 71.88 34.73 -2.30
CA GLY A 801 72.01 33.38 -2.87
C GLY A 801 73.04 33.36 -4.01
N HIS A 802 74.14 32.64 -3.82
CA HIS A 802 75.26 32.60 -4.77
C HIS A 802 74.96 31.61 -5.91
N VAL A 803 74.91 32.09 -7.16
CA VAL A 803 74.83 31.25 -8.37
C VAL A 803 76.08 31.50 -9.21
N PRO A 804 76.97 30.51 -9.39
CA PRO A 804 78.14 30.67 -10.26
C PRO A 804 77.72 30.76 -11.73
N GLY A 805 78.24 31.76 -12.44
CA GLY A 805 78.09 31.85 -13.90
C GLY A 805 79.01 30.84 -14.63
N PRO A 806 78.60 30.28 -15.78
CA PRO A 806 79.36 29.26 -16.47
C PRO A 806 80.38 29.88 -17.44
N ASP A 807 81.57 30.24 -16.96
CA ASP A 807 82.71 30.53 -17.84
C ASP A 807 84.09 30.40 -17.15
N ALA A 808 84.50 29.15 -16.89
CA ALA A 808 85.91 28.83 -16.61
C ALA A 808 86.25 27.36 -16.91
N LEU A 809 87.46 27.14 -17.43
CA LEU A 809 88.23 25.89 -17.40
C LEU A 809 87.75 24.68 -18.25
N ARG A 810 87.99 24.80 -19.57
CA ARG A 810 88.58 23.68 -20.34
C ARG A 810 89.96 23.33 -19.77
N ARG A 811 90.23 22.05 -19.42
CA ARG A 811 91.44 21.24 -19.74
C ARG A 811 91.55 20.00 -18.84
N GLY A 812 92.04 18.89 -19.40
CA GLY A 812 92.66 17.79 -18.62
C GLY A 812 92.06 16.39 -18.87
N ARG A 813 92.88 15.46 -19.38
CA ARG A 813 92.57 14.02 -19.50
C ARG A 813 93.25 13.24 -18.37
N ARG A 814 92.68 12.10 -17.92
CA ARG A 814 93.30 10.74 -17.94
C ARG A 814 92.47 9.69 -17.16
N CYS A 815 92.77 8.42 -17.40
CA CYS A 815 92.05 7.22 -16.92
C CYS A 815 92.83 6.47 -15.80
N HIS A 816 92.24 5.33 -15.34
CA HIS A 816 92.81 4.26 -14.48
C HIS A 816 92.85 4.53 -12.95
N SER A 817 93.02 3.58 -12.00
CA SER A 817 92.62 2.15 -11.77
C SER A 817 93.37 1.67 -10.48
N VAL A 818 93.04 0.64 -9.69
CA VAL A 818 91.96 -0.37 -9.59
C VAL A 818 92.07 -1.08 -8.21
N ASP A 819 91.01 -1.74 -7.71
CA ASP A 819 90.96 -2.71 -6.59
C ASP A 819 91.46 -2.36 -5.16
N ARG A 820 90.73 -2.85 -4.13
CA ARG A 820 91.13 -4.07 -3.36
C ARG A 820 90.16 -4.47 -2.23
N HIS A 821 89.85 -5.78 -2.20
CA HIS A 821 89.41 -6.58 -1.04
C HIS A 821 90.65 -7.00 -0.19
N PRO A 822 90.58 -7.62 1.02
CA PRO A 822 89.65 -8.72 1.40
C PRO A 822 89.16 -8.79 2.88
N SER A 823 88.34 -9.82 3.18
CA SER A 823 87.91 -10.28 4.53
C SER A 823 89.03 -11.07 5.28
N PRO A 824 88.85 -11.52 6.55
CA PRO A 824 88.20 -12.84 6.78
C PRO A 824 87.41 -13.08 8.10
N ASP A 825 86.43 -13.98 8.00
CA ASP A 825 85.94 -15.07 8.90
C ASP A 825 86.12 -15.08 10.45
N ARG A 826 85.08 -15.53 11.20
CA ARG A 826 84.89 -16.95 11.63
C ARG A 826 83.69 -17.22 12.59
N HIS A 827 82.88 -18.25 12.26
CA HIS A 827 82.27 -19.34 13.10
C HIS A 827 81.47 -19.07 14.41
N ALA A 828 80.50 -19.90 14.85
CA ALA A 828 79.82 -21.10 14.30
C ALA A 828 78.56 -21.54 15.09
N ALA A 829 77.83 -22.53 14.54
CA ALA A 829 76.88 -23.51 15.16
C ALA A 829 75.48 -23.03 15.62
N GLY A 830 74.40 -23.83 15.48
CA GLY A 830 74.26 -25.12 14.76
C GLY A 830 72.92 -25.88 15.03
N ALA A 831 72.54 -26.76 14.09
CA ALA A 831 71.47 -27.80 14.14
C ALA A 831 69.98 -27.37 14.36
N GLY A 832 68.97 -28.04 13.80
CA GLY A 832 68.95 -29.12 12.78
C GLY A 832 67.58 -29.83 12.64
N ALA A 833 67.40 -30.58 11.53
CA ALA A 833 66.39 -31.63 11.27
C ALA A 833 64.88 -31.27 11.24
N GLU A 834 63.95 -32.04 10.64
CA GLU A 834 63.91 -32.79 9.34
C GLU A 834 62.44 -33.22 9.07
N GLY A 835 62.10 -33.69 7.85
CA GLY A 835 60.80 -34.32 7.49
C GLY A 835 59.94 -33.45 6.56
N ARG A 836 59.83 -33.66 5.23
CA ARG A 836 59.55 -34.81 4.34
C ARG A 836 58.05 -35.16 4.17
N GLY A 837 57.65 -35.30 2.89
CA GLY A 837 56.30 -35.65 2.41
C GLY A 837 55.54 -34.41 1.91
N GLY A 838 55.26 -34.18 0.62
CA GLY A 838 55.26 -35.08 -0.55
C GLY A 838 53.86 -35.67 -0.76
N GLY A 839 53.16 -35.42 -1.87
CA GLY A 839 53.50 -34.60 -3.05
C GLY A 839 52.34 -34.53 -4.06
N ASP A 840 52.68 -34.15 -5.31
CA ASP A 840 51.91 -34.35 -6.56
C ASP A 840 50.55 -33.66 -6.76
N CYS A 841 50.06 -33.38 -7.97
CA CYS A 841 50.62 -33.03 -9.30
C CYS A 841 49.38 -32.60 -10.14
N ALA A 842 49.35 -31.53 -10.96
CA ALA A 842 49.65 -31.49 -12.41
C ALA A 842 48.90 -30.25 -12.99
N HIS A 843 49.55 -29.30 -13.67
CA HIS A 843 49.73 -29.16 -15.14
C HIS A 843 48.49 -28.85 -16.01
N GLY A 844 48.63 -27.84 -16.90
CA GLY A 844 47.77 -27.61 -18.09
C GLY A 844 47.32 -26.14 -18.28
N LEU A 845 48.15 -25.21 -18.75
CA LEU A 845 48.41 -24.83 -20.16
C LEU A 845 47.29 -24.06 -20.92
N TRP A 846 47.69 -22.89 -21.45
CA TRP A 846 47.00 -21.97 -22.38
C TRP A 846 46.83 -22.55 -23.81
N PRO A 847 45.91 -22.04 -24.68
CA PRO A 847 46.25 -20.93 -25.61
C PRO A 847 45.12 -20.00 -26.13
N ARG A 848 45.53 -19.01 -26.93
CA ARG A 848 44.75 -18.01 -27.72
C ARG A 848 44.27 -18.61 -29.08
N HIS A 849 43.45 -18.03 -29.98
CA HIS A 849 42.78 -16.72 -30.23
C HIS A 849 41.75 -16.92 -31.40
N ARG A 850 40.66 -16.13 -31.53
CA ARG A 850 40.25 -15.40 -32.79
C ARG A 850 38.83 -14.73 -32.83
N ILE A 851 38.84 -13.40 -32.96
CA ILE A 851 38.16 -12.51 -33.94
C ILE A 851 36.85 -12.95 -34.67
N ARG A 852 35.75 -12.20 -34.45
CA ARG A 852 34.74 -11.58 -35.39
C ARG A 852 33.43 -11.30 -34.59
N GLY A 853 32.65 -10.23 -34.78
CA GLY A 853 32.79 -8.98 -35.53
C GLY A 853 31.49 -8.11 -35.48
N TYR A 854 31.65 -6.77 -35.44
CA TYR A 854 30.67 -5.69 -35.78
C TYR A 854 29.14 -5.88 -35.60
N ARG A 855 28.52 -4.98 -34.82
CA ARG A 855 27.79 -3.80 -35.36
C ARG A 855 27.54 -2.72 -34.29
N ARG A 856 27.69 -1.44 -34.66
CA ARG A 856 27.23 -0.26 -33.89
C ARG A 856 25.86 0.19 -34.42
N ALA A 857 25.07 0.84 -33.57
CA ALA A 857 24.19 1.94 -33.96
C ALA A 857 24.26 3.04 -32.88
N HIS A 858 24.37 4.30 -33.30
CA HIS A 858 24.34 5.47 -32.42
C HIS A 858 22.90 5.96 -32.23
N GLN A 859 22.60 6.61 -31.11
CA GLN A 859 22.06 7.97 -31.14
C GLN A 859 22.15 8.68 -29.78
N THR A 860 22.50 9.96 -29.84
CA THR A 860 22.62 10.92 -28.73
C THR A 860 21.29 11.64 -28.46
N PRO A 861 20.95 11.98 -27.20
CA PRO A 861 19.95 12.99 -26.93
C PRO A 861 20.52 14.40 -27.11
N VAL A 862 19.70 15.34 -27.60
CA VAL A 862 20.03 16.76 -27.75
C VAL A 862 19.51 17.56 -26.54
N ASP A 863 20.15 18.71 -26.35
CA ASP A 863 20.26 19.47 -25.11
C ASP A 863 19.11 20.50 -24.87
N ARG A 864 19.04 20.96 -23.61
CA ARG A 864 18.61 22.30 -23.13
C ARG A 864 17.14 22.73 -22.84
N VAL A 865 17.03 23.20 -21.58
CA VAL A 865 16.47 24.48 -21.07
C VAL A 865 14.97 24.54 -20.72
N ARG A 866 14.55 24.57 -19.44
CA ARG A 866 14.64 25.59 -18.33
C ARG A 866 13.44 26.59 -18.30
N ARG A 867 12.47 26.38 -17.39
CA ARG A 867 12.16 27.25 -16.21
C ARG A 867 10.69 27.21 -15.72
N ALA A 868 10.57 26.95 -14.41
CA ALA A 868 9.81 27.69 -13.39
C ALA A 868 8.26 27.77 -13.36
N ALA A 869 7.77 27.40 -12.16
CA ALA A 869 6.70 28.04 -11.37
C ALA A 869 5.21 27.92 -11.79
N GLY A 870 4.39 27.43 -10.86
CA GLY A 870 2.92 27.49 -10.92
C GLY A 870 2.24 26.79 -9.73
N ARG A 871 1.89 27.55 -8.68
CA ARG A 871 0.91 27.13 -7.64
C ARG A 871 -0.49 27.68 -7.99
N PRO A 872 -1.58 27.23 -7.34
CA PRO A 872 -2.80 26.81 -8.04
C PRO A 872 -3.78 27.94 -8.39
N ALA A 873 -4.55 27.73 -9.47
CA ALA A 873 -5.69 28.56 -9.84
C ALA A 873 -7.00 27.97 -9.28
N ARG A 874 -7.73 28.78 -8.49
CA ARG A 874 -9.16 28.59 -8.24
C ARG A 874 -9.93 28.96 -9.51
N CYS A 875 -10.82 28.11 -10.01
CA CYS A 875 -11.80 28.53 -11.03
C CYS A 875 -13.07 29.08 -10.37
N LEU A 876 -13.37 30.34 -10.67
CA LEU A 876 -14.59 31.03 -10.24
C LEU A 876 -15.70 30.76 -11.26
N VAL A 877 -16.92 30.53 -10.78
CA VAL A 877 -18.12 30.51 -11.63
C VAL A 877 -18.38 31.92 -12.19
N ARG A 878 -18.74 32.02 -13.47
CA ARG A 878 -19.32 33.26 -14.01
C ARG A 878 -20.49 32.94 -14.95
N GLN A 879 -21.68 33.34 -14.52
CA GLN A 879 -22.87 33.40 -15.38
C GLN A 879 -22.75 34.61 -16.32
N THR A 880 -23.30 34.48 -17.53
CA THR A 880 -23.73 35.60 -18.38
C THR A 880 -25.00 35.17 -19.12
N ALA A 881 -26.01 36.03 -19.10
CA ALA A 881 -27.26 35.87 -19.84
C ALA A 881 -27.51 37.12 -20.69
N GLU A 882 -27.97 36.94 -21.92
CA GLU A 882 -28.61 37.92 -22.84
C GLU A 882 -29.01 37.09 -24.09
N HIS A 883 -30.23 36.92 -24.60
CA HIS A 883 -31.54 37.63 -24.66
C HIS A 883 -31.81 38.27 -26.04
N HIS A 884 -33.10 38.29 -26.44
CA HIS A 884 -33.67 38.61 -27.77
C HIS A 884 -33.49 37.55 -28.90
N GLY A 885 -34.50 37.23 -29.74
CA GLY A 885 -35.95 37.48 -29.62
C GLY A 885 -36.74 37.50 -30.95
N ARG A 886 -37.86 36.74 -31.01
CA ARG A 886 -39.01 36.87 -31.97
C ARG A 886 -38.72 36.54 -33.47
N SER A 887 -39.65 36.07 -34.32
CA SER A 887 -41.12 35.85 -34.23
C SER A 887 -41.71 35.01 -35.41
N HIS A 888 -42.91 34.43 -35.21
CA HIS A 888 -43.96 34.00 -36.19
C HIS A 888 -43.65 32.83 -37.18
N ALA A 889 -44.39 31.71 -37.21
CA ALA A 889 -45.78 31.44 -37.70
C ALA A 889 -45.82 31.12 -39.23
N ALA A 890 -46.65 30.24 -39.82
CA ALA A 890 -47.72 29.33 -39.38
C ALA A 890 -47.93 28.14 -40.37
N ALA A 891 -48.74 27.14 -39.95
CA ALA A 891 -49.62 26.20 -40.71
C ALA A 891 -49.32 25.72 -42.17
N GLY A 892 -49.51 24.42 -42.44
CA GLY A 892 -49.68 23.88 -43.80
C GLY A 892 -49.88 22.35 -43.89
N HIS A 893 -50.95 21.88 -44.57
CA HIS A 893 -51.25 20.46 -44.84
C HIS A 893 -50.34 19.83 -45.92
N GLY A 894 -50.25 18.48 -45.99
CA GLY A 894 -49.64 17.81 -47.15
C GLY A 894 -49.60 16.27 -47.15
N THR A 895 -50.71 15.64 -47.56
CA THR A 895 -50.87 14.20 -47.88
C THR A 895 -49.78 13.58 -48.79
N GLY A 896 -49.43 12.29 -48.60
CA GLY A 896 -48.58 11.54 -49.56
C GLY A 896 -48.61 10.00 -49.41
N ARG A 897 -48.99 9.28 -50.47
CA ARG A 897 -49.21 7.81 -50.50
C ARG A 897 -47.94 6.97 -50.77
N ARG A 898 -47.72 5.94 -49.94
CA ARG A 898 -47.69 4.48 -50.29
C ARG A 898 -46.63 3.98 -51.34
N PRO A 899 -46.51 2.67 -51.68
CA PRO A 899 -45.31 1.91 -51.28
C PRO A 899 -44.57 1.17 -52.43
N ALA A 900 -43.44 0.55 -52.11
CA ALA A 900 -42.86 -0.57 -52.85
C ALA A 900 -42.26 -1.59 -51.86
N GLY A 901 -42.22 -2.88 -52.21
CA GLY A 901 -41.83 -3.96 -51.29
C GLY A 901 -40.76 -4.90 -51.85
N GLY A 902 -40.34 -5.86 -51.03
CA GLY A 902 -39.41 -6.93 -51.39
C GLY A 902 -39.58 -8.11 -50.44
N ARG A 903 -39.93 -9.29 -50.96
CA ARG A 903 -40.25 -10.51 -50.20
C ARG A 903 -39.14 -11.55 -50.36
N ARG A 904 -38.76 -12.20 -49.24
CA ARG A 904 -38.13 -13.55 -49.15
C ARG A 904 -36.72 -13.63 -49.80
N HIS A 905 -35.79 -14.51 -49.40
CA HIS A 905 -35.92 -15.89 -48.94
C HIS A 905 -34.78 -16.32 -48.00
N SER A 906 -35.14 -17.15 -47.02
CA SER A 906 -34.36 -18.25 -46.39
C SER A 906 -32.86 -18.44 -46.73
N ALA A 907 -32.03 -18.38 -45.68
CA ALA A 907 -31.11 -19.44 -45.27
C ALA A 907 -31.12 -19.52 -43.73
#